data_AF-A0A6M0RRL5-F1
#
_entry.id   AF-A0A6M0RRL5-F1
#
_cell.length_a   1.000
_cell.length_b   1.000
_cell.length_c   1.000
_cell.angle_alpha   90.00
_cell.angle_beta   90.00
_cell.angle_gamma   90.00
#
_symmetry.space_group_name_H-M   'P 1'
#
loop_
_entity.id
_entity.type
_entity.pdbx_description
1 polymer ?
#
loop_
_entity_poly.entity_id
_entity_poly.type
_entity_poly.pdbx_seq_one_letter_code
_entity_poly.pdbx_strand_id
1 'polypeptide(L)'
;MSRDALIVGINQYQTLPRLTAAAKDAEGIANLLENHGNFRVRRLPEIIQNQRPKVGQQTLVSTQQLENSLVRLLLPKGNHIPEAVFFYFSGHGLQREIGIREGYLATSETQPNNSNNSGISLSWLRRLIKHSPIRQIIIILDCCHSGEFLSLKDEAWQGCDGQSYLFIAASREYEEAYESLSSDYSVLTQAVISSLRPQNSNSGRVTSTDLVASITNQLSGELQQPLFEQGGSEIVITQHTELSTSTSENISIISRLKQYSFNFCPYRGPHPFEEKHAEYYFGRDELIQELLQSLQQTNVCAVVGASGSGKTSLLRAGLIPRLSAGNDILGSENWLIRYVNLGTTPLKTLATAFTLGSREIDVAKQLWQAEELLRHESSGLINLATAALLKQPTGTKLWLVIDQFEELLMPTTDPLVQQERAQVMEVLVTALRCSSIALGVVIGIRSDALDHLTCHSEMFSLIENNQVVIKPMNYQAIRSVIEKPAEKLGLKIDPHLVHHLTLDLTGAPGELALLQSILYELWQHRTPMSYSKGGPCLSVDSYMKLGRLSQMLTNRATTFYESLPANEQAIAKRIFIALCDLGDGRLDQGRSVRKSELINPQFSAVMVERMLQKLVAARLVVSDKPHLAAQTNGQTIATAAWQANHHSNRSDMSIIAHWCEQGITSDERIELAHKSLVSDWHLLRQWLQADRPALRQQRDLETRAWIWHSRGELKCSDYLLGQKYLNDISQFLLVHGQELSTLAQKFIQLSKRTAIYQQWRNRSVAVLLPLAVMAGMTASLVRHQLTMTWQSRTAPGIMTPLSTQQWSRAGNTISPQLPQRWGIKGTDQLAMTSQILDFRRRHPNSELNQLSIIQLTTLMTPGVIMANSATLPDENSVLGNDEAGIEP
;
A
#
# COMPACT_ATOMS: atom_id res chain seq x y z
N MET A 1 -21.23 -10.11 55.51
CA MET A 1 -19.93 -10.19 56.20
C MET A 1 -19.35 -8.78 56.28
N SER A 2 -18.72 -8.40 57.39
CA SER A 2 -18.24 -7.01 57.57
C SER A 2 -16.86 -6.81 56.96
N ARG A 3 -16.63 -5.63 56.36
CA ARG A 3 -15.34 -5.18 55.84
C ARG A 3 -14.95 -3.92 56.59
N ASP A 4 -13.74 -3.85 57.13
CA ASP A 4 -13.29 -2.73 57.96
C ASP A 4 -12.07 -2.04 57.33
N ALA A 5 -12.00 -0.71 57.39
CA ALA A 5 -10.88 0.03 56.84
C ALA A 5 -10.30 1.03 57.86
N LEU A 6 -8.98 1.16 57.88
CA LEU A 6 -8.25 2.19 58.62
C LEU A 6 -7.50 3.06 57.63
N ILE A 7 -7.86 4.34 57.59
CA ILE A 7 -7.34 5.30 56.62
C ILE A 7 -6.63 6.42 57.38
N VAL A 8 -5.31 6.51 57.19
CA VAL A 8 -4.40 7.36 57.97
C VAL A 8 -3.75 8.39 57.07
N GLY A 9 -3.86 9.67 57.45
CA GLY A 9 -3.22 10.79 56.76
C GLY A 9 -2.67 11.79 57.76
N ILE A 10 -1.34 11.95 57.81
CA ILE A 10 -0.67 12.78 58.81
C ILE A 10 0.04 13.96 58.14
N ASN A 11 -0.50 15.16 58.36
CA ASN A 11 0.06 16.42 57.87
C ASN A 11 0.98 17.11 58.88
N GLN A 12 0.72 16.94 60.19
CA GLN A 12 1.42 17.65 61.25
C GLN A 12 2.46 16.76 61.92
N TYR A 13 3.69 17.27 62.04
CA TYR A 13 4.80 16.62 62.73
C TYR A 13 5.50 17.64 63.62
N GLN A 14 6.05 17.18 64.74
CA GLN A 14 6.80 18.00 65.70
C GLN A 14 8.24 18.24 65.22
N THR A 15 8.82 17.23 64.56
CA THR A 15 10.25 17.13 64.25
C THR A 15 10.56 16.89 62.77
N LEU A 16 9.54 16.55 61.98
CA LEU A 16 9.63 16.37 60.53
C LEU A 16 8.93 17.55 59.82
N PRO A 17 9.24 17.80 58.53
CA PRO A 17 8.51 18.79 57.73
C PRO A 17 7.02 18.50 57.69
N ARG A 18 6.19 19.56 57.73
CA ARG A 18 4.74 19.42 57.59
C ARG A 18 4.38 19.05 56.15
N LEU A 19 3.39 18.18 55.99
CA LEU A 19 2.83 17.82 54.69
C LEU A 19 1.49 18.52 54.49
N THR A 20 1.13 18.79 53.24
CA THR A 20 -0.15 19.43 52.89
C THR A 20 -1.14 18.44 52.27
N ALA A 21 -0.65 17.44 51.52
CA ALA A 21 -1.47 16.50 50.76
C ALA A 21 -1.98 15.27 51.55
N ALA A 22 -1.24 14.78 52.57
CA ALA A 22 -1.49 13.46 53.15
C ALA A 22 -2.89 13.28 53.78
N ALA A 23 -3.40 14.30 54.50
CA ALA A 23 -4.76 14.26 55.05
C ALA A 23 -5.84 14.32 53.95
N LYS A 24 -5.57 15.00 52.83
CA LYS A 24 -6.48 15.10 51.68
C LYS A 24 -6.52 13.78 50.91
N ASP A 25 -5.35 13.19 50.67
CA ASP A 25 -5.17 11.85 50.09
C ASP A 25 -5.96 10.78 50.85
N ALA A 26 -5.76 10.72 52.16
CA ALA A 26 -6.49 9.82 53.05
C ALA A 26 -8.01 10.04 52.98
N GLU A 27 -8.48 11.29 52.98
CA GLU A 27 -9.91 11.59 52.89
C GLU A 27 -10.51 11.18 51.52
N GLY A 28 -9.75 11.30 50.43
CA GLY A 28 -10.17 10.84 49.10
C GLY A 28 -10.42 9.33 49.05
N ILE A 29 -9.50 8.54 49.60
CA ILE A 29 -9.63 7.07 49.70
C ILE A 29 -10.78 6.68 50.63
N ALA A 30 -10.92 7.36 51.78
CA ALA A 30 -11.98 7.08 52.74
C ALA A 30 -13.38 7.21 52.12
N ASN A 31 -13.64 8.33 51.43
CA ASN A 31 -14.92 8.57 50.76
C ASN A 31 -15.21 7.52 49.67
N LEU A 32 -14.19 7.09 48.94
CA LEU A 32 -14.35 6.10 47.88
C LEU A 32 -14.76 4.73 48.46
N LEU A 33 -14.11 4.29 49.55
CA LEU A 33 -14.40 3.00 50.18
C LEU A 33 -15.75 2.97 50.88
N GLU A 34 -16.20 4.10 51.46
CA GLU A 34 -17.55 4.23 52.02
C GLU A 34 -18.63 4.14 50.94
N ASN A 35 -18.41 4.77 49.78
CA ASN A 35 -19.40 4.84 48.72
C ASN A 35 -19.47 3.58 47.84
N HIS A 36 -18.34 2.89 47.63
CA HIS A 36 -18.23 1.83 46.63
C HIS A 36 -17.64 0.52 47.15
N GLY A 37 -17.00 0.52 48.32
CA GLY A 37 -16.28 -0.63 48.87
C GLY A 37 -17.04 -1.41 49.93
N ASN A 38 -18.17 -0.90 50.43
CA ASN A 38 -18.88 -1.45 51.60
C ASN A 38 -17.97 -1.63 52.82
N PHE A 39 -16.96 -0.78 52.97
CA PHE A 39 -16.09 -0.78 54.15
C PHE A 39 -16.63 0.13 55.24
N ARG A 40 -16.54 -0.32 56.50
CA ARG A 40 -16.66 0.56 57.66
C ARG A 40 -15.34 1.27 57.84
N VAL A 41 -15.28 2.52 57.38
CA VAL A 41 -14.05 3.31 57.37
C VAL A 41 -13.84 4.03 58.71
N ARG A 42 -12.66 3.88 59.29
CA ARG A 42 -12.14 4.68 60.39
C ARG A 42 -11.02 5.57 59.90
N ARG A 43 -11.09 6.85 60.25
CA ARG A 43 -10.11 7.86 59.86
C ARG A 43 -9.16 8.12 61.03
N LEU A 44 -7.89 8.39 60.76
CA LEU A 44 -6.92 8.78 61.79
C LEU A 44 -6.00 9.88 61.25
N PRO A 45 -5.93 11.06 61.89
CA PRO A 45 -6.73 11.49 63.03
C PRO A 45 -8.19 11.78 62.64
N GLU A 46 -9.16 11.38 63.46
CA GLU A 46 -10.57 11.66 63.21
C GLU A 46 -10.97 13.02 63.80
N ILE A 47 -11.61 13.86 62.99
CA ILE A 47 -12.33 15.05 63.42
C ILE A 47 -13.78 14.98 62.95
N ILE A 48 -14.71 15.54 63.70
CA ILE A 48 -16.11 15.65 63.26
C ILE A 48 -16.31 17.02 62.63
N GLN A 49 -16.55 17.05 61.33
CA GLN A 49 -16.86 18.28 60.59
C GLN A 49 -18.19 18.09 59.85
N ASN A 50 -19.14 19.00 60.03
CA ASN A 50 -20.48 18.90 59.46
C ASN A 50 -21.19 17.58 59.81
N GLN A 51 -21.10 17.13 61.07
CA GLN A 51 -21.68 15.87 61.58
C GLN A 51 -21.15 14.59 60.89
N ARG A 52 -20.06 14.68 60.13
CA ARG A 52 -19.40 13.52 59.51
C ARG A 52 -17.95 13.40 59.98
N PRO A 53 -17.44 12.17 60.19
CA PRO A 53 -16.03 11.96 60.50
C PRO A 53 -15.18 12.30 59.26
N LYS A 54 -14.07 13.02 59.46
CA LYS A 54 -13.08 13.40 58.45
C LYS A 54 -11.66 13.25 58.98
N VAL A 55 -10.68 13.17 58.09
CA VAL A 55 -9.27 13.18 58.45
C VAL A 55 -8.84 14.61 58.86
N GLY A 56 -8.31 14.75 60.07
CA GLY A 56 -7.89 16.03 60.64
C GLY A 56 -6.59 16.56 60.02
N GLN A 57 -6.65 17.73 59.37
CA GLN A 57 -5.47 18.32 58.71
C GLN A 57 -4.46 18.96 59.68
N GLN A 58 -4.90 19.33 60.88
CA GLN A 58 -4.08 20.00 61.90
C GLN A 58 -3.93 19.19 63.19
N THR A 59 -4.43 17.96 63.20
CA THR A 59 -4.45 17.10 64.38
C THR A 59 -3.22 16.21 64.41
N LEU A 60 -2.60 16.08 65.58
CA LEU A 60 -1.44 15.20 65.78
C LEU A 60 -1.90 13.75 66.00
N VAL A 61 -1.11 12.79 65.53
CA VAL A 61 -1.29 11.35 65.77
C VAL A 61 -0.08 10.82 66.54
N SER A 62 -0.31 10.19 67.69
CA SER A 62 0.75 9.54 68.48
C SER A 62 1.03 8.12 67.97
N THR A 63 2.23 7.60 68.25
CA THR A 63 2.61 6.22 67.96
C THR A 63 1.63 5.25 68.61
N GLN A 64 1.29 5.47 69.88
CA GLN A 64 0.34 4.63 70.62
C GLN A 64 -1.07 4.61 69.99
N GLN A 65 -1.54 5.75 69.45
CA GLN A 65 -2.83 5.81 68.77
C GLN A 65 -2.85 4.97 67.49
N LEU A 66 -1.78 5.06 66.68
CA LEU A 66 -1.66 4.28 65.45
C LEU A 66 -1.49 2.79 65.75
N GLU A 67 -0.66 2.41 66.73
CA GLU A 67 -0.50 1.02 67.18
C GLU A 67 -1.83 0.41 67.61
N ASN A 68 -2.56 1.08 68.50
CA ASN A 68 -3.86 0.60 68.98
C ASN A 68 -4.87 0.44 67.83
N SER A 69 -4.83 1.34 66.85
CA SER A 69 -5.71 1.30 65.69
C SER A 69 -5.37 0.12 64.76
N LEU A 70 -4.09 -0.14 64.52
CA LEU A 70 -3.60 -1.27 63.73
C LEU A 70 -3.90 -2.61 64.40
N VAL A 71 -3.63 -2.73 65.70
CA VAL A 71 -3.97 -3.93 66.49
C VAL A 71 -5.48 -4.19 66.42
N ARG A 72 -6.31 -3.15 66.56
CA ARG A 72 -7.77 -3.30 66.50
C ARG A 72 -8.27 -3.72 65.11
N LEU A 73 -7.61 -3.27 64.04
CA LEU A 73 -7.97 -3.62 62.66
C LEU A 73 -7.57 -5.06 62.32
N LEU A 74 -6.31 -5.42 62.59
CA LEU A 74 -5.70 -6.65 62.09
C LEU A 74 -5.76 -7.80 63.11
N LEU A 75 -5.95 -7.53 64.40
CA LEU A 75 -6.16 -8.53 65.46
C LEU A 75 -7.47 -8.25 66.22
N PRO A 76 -8.64 -8.32 65.54
CA PRO A 76 -9.92 -8.03 66.16
C PRO A 76 -10.24 -9.04 67.27
N LYS A 77 -10.68 -8.55 68.43
CA LYS A 77 -11.11 -9.37 69.57
C LYS A 77 -12.63 -9.62 69.51
N GLY A 78 -13.06 -10.87 69.63
CA GLY A 78 -14.48 -11.28 69.70
C GLY A 78 -14.92 -12.25 68.61
N ASN A 79 -16.22 -12.62 68.61
CA ASN A 79 -16.77 -13.65 67.70
C ASN A 79 -17.06 -13.16 66.26
N HIS A 80 -16.82 -11.88 65.96
CA HIS A 80 -17.12 -11.27 64.66
C HIS A 80 -15.81 -10.78 64.01
N ILE A 81 -15.16 -11.67 63.27
CA ILE A 81 -13.96 -11.35 62.50
C ILE A 81 -14.41 -10.81 61.13
N PRO A 82 -13.98 -9.60 60.72
CA PRO A 82 -14.31 -9.08 59.39
C PRO A 82 -13.67 -9.95 58.30
N GLU A 83 -14.37 -10.05 57.17
CA GLU A 83 -13.91 -10.84 56.02
C GLU A 83 -12.73 -10.18 55.33
N ALA A 84 -12.77 -8.84 55.23
CA ALA A 84 -11.74 -8.04 54.60
C ALA A 84 -11.34 -6.83 55.44
N VAL A 85 -10.05 -6.50 55.42
CA VAL A 85 -9.51 -5.27 55.97
C VAL A 85 -8.74 -4.47 54.94
N PHE A 86 -8.84 -3.14 55.02
CA PHE A 86 -8.11 -2.21 54.15
C PHE A 86 -7.35 -1.21 55.01
N PHE A 87 -6.03 -1.18 54.89
CA PHE A 87 -5.17 -0.22 55.57
C PHE A 87 -4.51 0.70 54.54
N TYR A 88 -4.70 2.01 54.71
CA TYR A 88 -4.04 3.02 53.89
C TYR A 88 -3.31 4.01 54.78
N PHE A 89 -2.06 4.31 54.42
CA PHE A 89 -1.23 5.29 55.11
C PHE A 89 -0.63 6.27 54.11
N SER A 90 -0.83 7.57 54.36
CA SER A 90 -0.11 8.67 53.70
C SER A 90 0.56 9.56 54.73
N GLY A 91 1.86 9.82 54.54
CA GLY A 91 2.68 10.54 55.50
C GLY A 91 4.18 10.33 55.27
N HIS A 92 4.99 10.67 56.27
CA HIS A 92 6.43 10.40 56.23
C HIS A 92 6.71 8.91 56.49
N GLY A 93 7.65 8.36 55.73
CA GLY A 93 8.27 7.08 56.03
C GLY A 93 9.76 7.29 56.25
N LEU A 94 10.30 6.61 57.25
CA LEU A 94 11.70 6.75 57.67
C LEU A 94 12.43 5.44 57.47
N GLN A 95 13.73 5.55 57.23
CA GLN A 95 14.63 4.41 57.14
C GLN A 95 15.78 4.58 58.11
N ARG A 96 16.15 3.49 58.79
CA ARG A 96 17.31 3.44 59.66
C ARG A 96 18.19 2.25 59.31
N GLU A 97 19.49 2.46 59.46
CA GLU A 97 20.51 1.45 59.17
C GLU A 97 21.46 1.37 60.37
N ILE A 98 21.17 0.46 61.30
CA ILE A 98 22.02 0.17 62.47
C ILE A 98 22.32 -1.33 62.40
N GLY A 99 23.23 -1.72 61.51
CA GLY A 99 23.58 -3.13 61.22
C GLY A 99 22.54 -3.92 60.43
N ILE A 100 21.26 -3.54 60.50
CA ILE A 100 20.15 -4.04 59.68
C ILE A 100 19.34 -2.83 59.18
N ARG A 101 18.97 -2.84 57.91
CA ARG A 101 18.12 -1.81 57.28
C ARG A 101 16.66 -2.06 57.69
N GLU A 102 16.04 -1.10 58.37
CA GLU A 102 14.64 -1.18 58.83
C GLU A 102 13.87 0.09 58.48
N GLY A 103 12.64 -0.08 57.97
CA GLY A 103 11.73 1.02 57.65
C GLY A 103 10.63 1.22 58.70
N TYR A 104 10.18 2.47 58.83
CA TYR A 104 9.22 2.91 59.83
C TYR A 104 8.16 3.85 59.24
N LEU A 105 6.90 3.73 59.67
CA LEU A 105 5.86 4.74 59.41
C LEU A 105 5.95 5.84 60.48
N ALA A 106 6.19 7.09 60.08
CA ALA A 106 6.32 8.18 61.02
C ALA A 106 4.95 8.66 61.53
N THR A 107 4.86 8.85 62.84
CA THR A 107 3.77 9.54 63.52
C THR A 107 4.17 10.99 63.82
N SER A 108 3.23 11.81 64.30
CA SER A 108 3.48 13.24 64.53
C SER A 108 4.59 13.52 65.54
N GLU A 109 4.87 12.58 66.44
CA GLU A 109 5.92 12.68 67.47
C GLU A 109 7.23 11.97 67.09
N THR A 110 7.30 11.33 65.92
CA THR A 110 8.46 10.50 65.54
C THR A 110 9.74 11.32 65.36
N GLN A 111 10.81 10.88 66.00
CA GLN A 111 12.13 11.52 65.96
C GLN A 111 13.12 10.68 65.16
N PRO A 112 13.65 11.16 64.02
CA PRO A 112 14.52 10.37 63.14
C PRO A 112 15.77 9.81 63.82
N ASN A 113 16.34 10.57 64.78
CA ASN A 113 17.62 10.28 65.43
C ASN A 113 17.49 9.65 66.84
N ASN A 114 16.28 9.26 67.27
CA ASN A 114 16.04 8.72 68.61
C ASN A 114 15.48 7.29 68.54
N SER A 115 16.19 6.30 69.09
CA SER A 115 15.80 4.88 69.07
C SER A 115 14.48 4.60 69.79
N ASN A 116 14.12 5.41 70.79
CA ASN A 116 12.92 5.18 71.60
C ASN A 116 11.63 5.71 70.96
N ASN A 117 11.71 6.51 69.88
CA ASN A 117 10.53 7.11 69.25
C ASN A 117 10.64 7.14 67.72
N SER A 118 10.72 5.95 67.16
CA SER A 118 11.05 5.69 65.74
C SER A 118 9.82 5.60 64.83
N GLY A 119 8.61 5.74 65.40
CA GLY A 119 7.35 5.46 64.70
C GLY A 119 7.03 3.96 64.69
N ILE A 120 6.18 3.53 63.75
CA ILE A 120 5.74 2.13 63.64
C ILE A 120 6.70 1.35 62.75
N SER A 121 7.35 0.32 63.29
CA SER A 121 8.21 -0.56 62.50
C SER A 121 7.40 -1.35 61.47
N LEU A 122 7.88 -1.36 60.22
CA LEU A 122 7.32 -2.18 59.13
C LEU A 122 7.50 -3.68 59.39
N SER A 123 8.55 -4.07 60.12
CA SER A 123 8.78 -5.47 60.54
C SER A 123 7.77 -5.90 61.60
N TRP A 124 7.42 -4.99 62.53
CA TRP A 124 6.33 -5.22 63.49
C TRP A 124 4.97 -5.30 62.79
N LEU A 125 4.68 -4.41 61.82
CA LEU A 125 3.45 -4.46 61.03
C LEU A 125 3.32 -5.79 60.27
N ARG A 126 4.38 -6.27 59.60
CA ARG A 126 4.40 -7.60 58.95
C ARG A 126 4.08 -8.73 59.93
N ARG A 127 4.70 -8.75 61.11
CA ARG A 127 4.41 -9.75 62.15
C ARG A 127 2.94 -9.69 62.58
N LEU A 128 2.39 -8.50 62.72
CA LEU A 128 1.00 -8.31 63.11
C LEU A 128 0.03 -8.86 62.07
N ILE A 129 0.31 -8.66 60.77
CA ILE A 129 -0.46 -9.24 59.67
C ILE A 129 -0.33 -10.78 59.67
N LYS A 130 0.85 -11.33 60.00
CA LYS A 130 1.12 -12.78 59.96
C LYS A 130 0.28 -13.53 60.99
N HIS A 131 0.00 -12.88 62.12
CA HIS A 131 -0.87 -13.40 63.18
C HIS A 131 -2.34 -13.03 63.01
N SER A 132 -2.70 -12.33 61.92
CA SER A 132 -4.06 -11.85 61.69
C SER A 132 -5.00 -13.01 61.31
N PRO A 133 -6.17 -13.15 61.94
CA PRO A 133 -7.18 -14.13 61.55
C PRO A 133 -8.03 -13.67 60.34
N ILE A 134 -7.73 -12.51 59.75
CA ILE A 134 -8.49 -11.93 58.63
C ILE A 134 -8.21 -12.70 57.34
N ARG A 135 -9.25 -12.96 56.55
CA ARG A 135 -9.11 -13.69 55.28
C ARG A 135 -8.62 -12.82 54.12
N GLN A 136 -9.01 -11.54 54.05
CA GLN A 136 -8.61 -10.65 52.96
C GLN A 136 -7.95 -9.38 53.51
N ILE A 137 -6.68 -9.14 53.19
CA ILE A 137 -5.91 -8.01 53.74
C ILE A 137 -5.38 -7.13 52.61
N ILE A 138 -5.77 -5.87 52.57
CA ILE A 138 -5.27 -4.89 51.60
C ILE A 138 -4.49 -3.82 52.35
N ILE A 139 -3.25 -3.54 51.92
CA ILE A 139 -2.39 -2.53 52.51
C ILE A 139 -1.80 -1.66 51.42
N ILE A 140 -1.95 -0.34 51.55
CA ILE A 140 -1.39 0.65 50.64
C ILE A 140 -0.59 1.67 51.47
N LEU A 141 0.70 1.79 51.19
CA LEU A 141 1.62 2.70 51.87
C LEU A 141 2.12 3.75 50.88
N ASP A 142 1.62 4.97 51.01
CA ASP A 142 2.03 6.14 50.22
C ASP A 142 2.98 7.02 51.04
N CYS A 143 4.20 6.50 51.26
CA CYS A 143 5.26 7.19 51.98
C CYS A 143 6.65 6.75 51.52
N CYS A 144 7.66 7.60 51.75
CA CYS A 144 9.05 7.31 51.40
C CYS A 144 9.58 6.06 52.13
N HIS A 145 10.48 5.32 51.48
CA HIS A 145 11.07 4.08 52.03
C HIS A 145 10.06 2.97 52.39
N SER A 146 8.79 3.07 52.00
CA SER A 146 7.80 2.00 52.21
C SER A 146 8.10 0.74 51.40
N GLY A 147 8.95 0.82 50.37
CA GLY A 147 9.46 -0.35 49.65
C GLY A 147 10.19 -1.37 50.53
N GLU A 148 10.72 -0.98 51.69
CA GLU A 148 11.25 -1.93 52.68
C GLU A 148 10.18 -2.86 53.25
N PHE A 149 8.91 -2.44 53.22
CA PHE A 149 7.80 -3.32 53.55
C PHE A 149 7.71 -4.50 52.60
N LEU A 150 8.29 -4.46 51.38
CA LEU A 150 8.25 -5.54 50.38
C LEU A 150 9.64 -6.15 50.07
N SER A 151 10.73 -5.47 50.48
CA SER A 151 12.13 -5.83 50.19
C SER A 151 12.79 -6.75 51.24
N LEU A 152 12.09 -7.14 52.31
CA LEU A 152 12.64 -8.03 53.34
C LEU A 152 12.90 -9.44 52.75
N LYS A 153 14.13 -9.66 52.26
CA LYS A 153 14.58 -10.80 51.44
C LYS A 153 14.56 -12.17 52.13
N ASP A 154 14.43 -12.22 53.45
CA ASP A 154 14.67 -13.46 54.19
C ASP A 154 13.41 -14.34 54.44
N GLU A 155 12.21 -13.85 54.15
CA GLU A 155 10.98 -14.66 54.14
C GLU A 155 10.03 -14.11 53.08
N ALA A 156 9.97 -14.71 51.89
CA ALA A 156 8.86 -14.47 50.97
C ALA A 156 7.56 -14.68 51.74
N TRP A 157 6.60 -13.75 51.66
CA TRP A 157 5.36 -13.85 52.44
C TRP A 157 4.61 -15.11 52.04
N GLN A 158 4.75 -16.17 52.84
CA GLN A 158 3.95 -17.37 52.78
C GLN A 158 2.76 -17.10 53.69
N GLY A 159 1.70 -16.52 53.12
CA GLY A 159 0.48 -16.24 53.86
C GLY A 159 -0.05 -17.50 54.56
N CYS A 160 -0.88 -17.32 55.58
CA CYS A 160 -1.57 -18.44 56.21
C CYS A 160 -2.51 -19.12 55.19
N ASP A 161 -2.66 -20.45 55.26
CA ASP A 161 -3.52 -21.21 54.35
C ASP A 161 -4.92 -20.59 54.25
N GLY A 162 -5.30 -20.15 53.04
CA GLY A 162 -6.59 -19.53 52.75
C GLY A 162 -6.69 -18.01 52.97
N GLN A 163 -5.59 -17.31 53.25
CA GLN A 163 -5.54 -15.85 53.34
C GLN A 163 -5.17 -15.21 52.00
N SER A 164 -5.98 -14.25 51.55
CA SER A 164 -5.71 -13.37 50.41
C SER A 164 -5.13 -12.04 50.87
N TYR A 165 -4.13 -11.53 50.16
CA TYR A 165 -3.54 -10.23 50.49
C TYR A 165 -3.11 -9.45 49.24
N LEU A 166 -3.13 -8.13 49.35
CA LEU A 166 -2.59 -7.17 48.40
C LEU A 166 -1.83 -6.08 49.15
N PHE A 167 -0.55 -5.95 48.87
CA PHE A 167 0.31 -4.90 49.40
C PHE A 167 0.82 -4.02 48.28
N ILE A 168 0.70 -2.70 48.46
CA ILE A 168 1.19 -1.68 47.54
C ILE A 168 2.05 -0.72 48.34
N ALA A 169 3.29 -0.50 47.89
CA ALA A 169 4.20 0.43 48.53
C ALA A 169 4.78 1.41 47.50
N ALA A 170 4.86 2.69 47.88
CA ALA A 170 5.57 3.70 47.10
C ALA A 170 7.09 3.43 47.13
N SER A 171 7.72 3.19 45.98
CA SER A 171 9.18 3.19 45.88
C SER A 171 9.68 4.62 45.75
N ARG A 172 10.20 5.20 46.84
CA ARG A 172 10.92 6.48 46.83
C ARG A 172 12.21 6.30 47.63
N GLU A 173 13.35 6.69 47.05
CA GLU A 173 14.62 6.87 47.78
C GLU A 173 15.10 8.34 47.81
N TYR A 174 14.51 9.24 47.03
CA TYR A 174 14.87 10.66 47.05
C TYR A 174 13.63 11.52 46.83
N GLU A 175 13.39 12.46 47.74
CA GLU A 175 12.45 13.54 47.53
C GLU A 175 13.02 14.83 48.13
N GLU A 176 13.50 15.71 47.27
CA GLU A 176 13.17 17.12 47.38
C GLU A 176 12.81 17.59 45.97
N ALA A 177 11.63 18.22 45.84
CA ALA A 177 11.13 18.88 44.63
C ALA A 177 10.34 18.04 43.59
N TYR A 178 9.24 17.38 43.95
CA TYR A 178 8.14 17.13 43.01
C TYR A 178 6.77 17.01 43.72
N GLU A 179 6.39 18.02 44.51
CA GLU A 179 4.96 18.30 44.65
C GLU A 179 4.50 18.89 43.31
N SER A 180 3.83 18.07 42.49
CA SER A 180 3.32 18.52 41.19
C SER A 180 2.35 19.68 41.40
N LEU A 181 2.66 20.85 40.82
CA LEU A 181 1.92 22.11 40.94
C LEU A 181 0.52 22.09 40.26
N SER A 182 -0.04 20.92 39.94
CA SER A 182 -1.30 20.81 39.16
C SER A 182 -2.29 19.74 39.61
N SER A 183 -1.96 18.82 40.53
CA SER A 183 -2.88 17.75 40.98
C SER A 183 -3.37 17.92 42.42
N ASP A 184 -4.63 17.54 42.66
CA ASP A 184 -5.26 17.62 43.97
C ASP A 184 -4.75 16.59 44.99
N TYR A 185 -4.10 15.52 44.54
CA TYR A 185 -3.63 14.36 45.32
C TYR A 185 -2.18 14.00 44.95
N SER A 186 -1.50 13.25 45.81
CA SER A 186 -0.18 12.66 45.51
C SER A 186 -0.26 11.65 44.36
N VAL A 187 0.87 11.42 43.65
CA VAL A 187 0.92 10.64 42.40
C VAL A 187 0.36 9.22 42.56
N LEU A 188 0.79 8.48 43.59
CA LEU A 188 0.29 7.13 43.85
C LEU A 188 -1.18 7.16 44.28
N THR A 189 -1.56 8.10 45.14
CA THR A 189 -2.96 8.23 45.58
C THR A 189 -3.92 8.58 44.45
N GLN A 190 -3.53 9.48 43.55
CA GLN A 190 -4.31 9.84 42.36
C GLN A 190 -4.56 8.60 41.50
N ALA A 191 -3.52 7.79 41.29
CA ALA A 191 -3.64 6.54 40.56
C ALA A 191 -4.62 5.59 41.27
N VAL A 192 -4.41 5.33 42.57
CA VAL A 192 -5.27 4.45 43.38
C VAL A 192 -6.74 4.91 43.37
N ILE A 193 -7.02 6.20 43.57
CA ILE A 193 -8.39 6.74 43.58
C ILE A 193 -9.05 6.54 42.21
N SER A 194 -8.33 6.82 41.12
CA SER A 194 -8.89 6.66 39.79
C SER A 194 -9.14 5.18 39.46
N SER A 195 -8.26 4.29 39.90
CA SER A 195 -8.37 2.84 39.69
C SER A 195 -9.47 2.19 40.54
N LEU A 196 -9.74 2.70 41.74
CA LEU A 196 -10.76 2.15 42.63
C LEU A 196 -12.19 2.59 42.30
N ARG A 197 -12.42 3.48 41.32
CA ARG A 197 -13.77 3.87 40.90
C ARG A 197 -14.42 2.75 40.07
N PRO A 198 -15.55 2.15 40.51
CA PRO A 198 -16.20 1.07 39.76
C PRO A 198 -16.68 1.48 38.37
N GLN A 199 -16.95 2.77 38.14
CA GLN A 199 -17.34 3.35 36.85
C GLN A 199 -16.25 3.25 35.79
N ASN A 200 -14.98 3.18 36.22
CA ASN A 200 -13.84 3.02 35.34
C ASN A 200 -13.58 1.53 35.02
N SER A 201 -14.32 0.62 35.66
CA SER A 201 -14.28 -0.81 35.38
C SER A 201 -15.53 -1.22 34.59
N ASN A 202 -15.32 -1.84 33.43
CA ASN A 202 -16.41 -2.31 32.55
C ASN A 202 -17.31 -3.37 33.22
N SER A 203 -16.84 -4.03 34.28
CA SER A 203 -17.62 -5.01 35.06
C SER A 203 -18.42 -4.39 36.20
N GLY A 204 -18.24 -3.09 36.44
CA GLY A 204 -18.71 -2.44 37.65
C GLY A 204 -18.06 -2.98 38.92
N ARG A 205 -17.00 -3.80 38.87
CA ARG A 205 -16.25 -4.28 40.05
C ARG A 205 -14.76 -4.01 39.85
N VAL A 206 -14.08 -3.55 40.90
CA VAL A 206 -12.62 -3.38 40.91
C VAL A 206 -12.03 -4.39 41.86
N THR A 207 -11.20 -5.29 41.35
CA THR A 207 -10.50 -6.28 42.16
C THR A 207 -9.08 -5.84 42.53
N SER A 208 -8.42 -6.61 43.38
CA SER A 208 -7.01 -6.43 43.74
C SER A 208 -6.10 -6.48 42.51
N THR A 209 -6.42 -7.32 41.53
CA THR A 209 -5.64 -7.45 40.30
C THR A 209 -5.90 -6.27 39.35
N ASP A 210 -7.15 -5.82 39.24
CA ASP A 210 -7.52 -4.63 38.47
C ASP A 210 -6.84 -3.37 39.02
N LEU A 211 -6.80 -3.24 40.35
CA LEU A 211 -6.14 -2.12 41.03
C LEU A 211 -4.65 -2.08 40.69
N VAL A 212 -3.93 -3.19 40.82
CA VAL A 212 -2.50 -3.28 40.48
C VAL A 212 -2.25 -2.98 39.01
N ALA A 213 -3.04 -3.58 38.11
CA ALA A 213 -2.88 -3.39 36.67
C ALA A 213 -3.15 -1.94 36.24
N SER A 214 -4.18 -1.32 36.79
CA SER A 214 -4.55 0.07 36.50
C SER A 214 -3.48 1.05 37.00
N ILE A 215 -2.99 0.87 38.24
CA ILE A 215 -1.88 1.68 38.78
C ILE A 215 -0.61 1.49 37.94
N THR A 216 -0.28 0.26 37.54
CA THR A 216 0.92 -0.04 36.73
C THR A 216 0.86 0.63 35.35
N ASN A 217 -0.31 0.60 34.68
CA ASN A 217 -0.50 1.26 33.39
C ASN A 217 -0.49 2.79 33.50
N GLN A 218 -1.06 3.35 34.56
CA GLN A 218 -1.11 4.80 34.73
C GLN A 218 0.25 5.40 35.07
N LEU A 219 1.07 4.67 35.82
CA LEU A 219 2.40 5.10 36.22
C LEU A 219 3.50 4.55 35.28
N SER A 220 3.15 3.97 34.13
CA SER A 220 4.14 3.50 33.15
C SER A 220 4.83 4.68 32.47
N GLY A 221 6.13 4.86 32.73
CA GLY A 221 6.91 6.01 32.24
C GLY A 221 7.09 7.14 33.25
N GLU A 222 6.42 7.07 34.40
CA GLU A 222 6.66 7.97 35.54
C GLU A 222 7.93 7.53 36.31
N LEU A 223 8.63 8.49 36.91
CA LEU A 223 9.84 8.23 37.72
C LEU A 223 9.54 7.32 38.94
N GLN A 224 8.30 7.33 39.43
CA GLN A 224 7.83 6.53 40.55
C GLN A 224 7.20 5.23 40.07
N GLN A 225 7.86 4.10 40.32
CA GLN A 225 7.31 2.76 40.08
C GLN A 225 6.91 2.13 41.43
N PRO A 226 5.60 1.97 41.73
CA PRO A 226 5.17 1.31 42.96
C PRO A 226 5.53 -0.18 42.97
N LEU A 227 5.80 -0.71 44.15
CA LEU A 227 6.06 -2.12 44.38
C LEU A 227 4.76 -2.82 44.81
N PHE A 228 4.55 -4.03 44.31
CA PHE A 228 3.34 -4.82 44.56
C PHE A 228 3.70 -6.21 45.08
N GLU A 229 2.99 -6.68 46.10
CA GLU A 229 3.03 -8.07 46.56
C GLU A 229 1.59 -8.54 46.78
N GLN A 230 1.18 -9.62 46.13
CA GLN A 230 -0.17 -10.15 46.24
C GLN A 230 -0.16 -11.67 46.27
N GLY A 231 -1.12 -12.28 46.97
CA GLY A 231 -1.25 -13.72 47.07
C GLY A 231 -2.63 -14.15 47.55
N GLY A 232 -2.96 -15.44 47.38
CA GLY A 232 -4.27 -16.00 47.66
C GLY A 232 -5.31 -15.73 46.56
N SER A 233 -6.59 -15.84 46.90
CA SER A 233 -7.71 -15.59 45.97
C SER A 233 -7.93 -14.10 45.72
N GLU A 234 -8.53 -13.76 44.58
CA GLU A 234 -8.82 -12.38 44.19
C GLU A 234 -9.71 -11.65 45.20
N ILE A 235 -9.34 -10.41 45.56
CA ILE A 235 -10.09 -9.58 46.51
C ILE A 235 -10.88 -8.54 45.73
N VAL A 236 -12.22 -8.54 45.82
CA VAL A 236 -13.05 -7.48 45.24
C VAL A 236 -12.97 -6.25 46.15
N ILE A 237 -12.41 -5.14 45.71
CA ILE A 237 -12.20 -3.95 46.54
C ILE A 237 -13.42 -3.04 46.49
N THR A 238 -13.89 -2.67 45.30
CA THR A 238 -15.09 -1.85 45.11
C THR A 238 -16.03 -2.43 44.06
N GLN A 239 -17.32 -2.11 44.13
CA GLN A 239 -18.32 -2.56 43.17
C GLN A 239 -19.50 -1.59 42.98
N HIS A 240 -20.16 -1.70 41.82
CA HIS A 240 -21.33 -0.97 41.39
C HIS A 240 -22.57 -1.78 41.79
N THR A 241 -23.47 -1.16 42.53
CA THR A 241 -24.59 -1.86 43.15
C THR A 241 -25.84 -1.76 42.27
N GLU A 242 -25.92 -2.56 41.20
CA GLU A 242 -27.20 -2.79 40.49
C GLU A 242 -27.43 -4.29 40.20
N LEU A 243 -28.69 -4.69 40.27
CA LEU A 243 -29.20 -6.03 40.58
C LEU A 243 -29.11 -7.09 39.44
N SER A 244 -28.95 -8.36 39.88
CA SER A 244 -29.53 -9.62 39.32
C SER A 244 -28.81 -10.44 38.22
N THR A 245 -28.44 -11.67 38.63
CA THR A 245 -28.65 -12.99 37.98
C THR A 245 -28.05 -13.30 36.59
N SER A 246 -27.09 -14.23 36.54
CA SER A 246 -27.29 -15.64 36.09
C SER A 246 -25.96 -16.41 36.00
N THR A 247 -26.09 -17.73 36.06
CA THR A 247 -25.11 -18.80 36.30
C THR A 247 -24.25 -19.21 35.10
N SER A 248 -23.09 -19.80 35.45
CA SER A 248 -22.26 -20.77 34.70
C SER A 248 -21.15 -20.25 33.77
N GLU A 249 -19.93 -20.71 34.12
CA GLU A 249 -18.71 -20.87 33.32
C GLU A 249 -18.35 -19.76 32.32
N ASN A 250 -17.41 -18.86 32.65
CA ASN A 250 -16.83 -17.99 31.63
C ASN A 250 -15.36 -17.60 31.94
N ILE A 251 -14.45 -18.13 31.11
CA ILE A 251 -13.07 -17.68 30.86
C ILE A 251 -12.93 -16.17 31.10
N SER A 252 -11.97 -15.75 31.93
CA SER A 252 -11.85 -14.34 32.35
C SER A 252 -11.82 -13.40 31.14
N ILE A 253 -12.60 -12.33 31.21
CA ILE A 253 -12.77 -11.36 30.12
C ILE A 253 -11.42 -10.78 29.68
N ILE A 254 -10.40 -10.70 30.55
CA ILE A 254 -9.03 -10.27 30.23
C ILE A 254 -8.27 -11.33 29.41
N SER A 255 -8.47 -12.63 29.70
CA SER A 255 -7.96 -13.71 28.85
C SER A 255 -8.63 -13.65 27.49
N ARG A 256 -9.94 -13.42 27.45
CA ARG A 256 -10.69 -13.22 26.20
C ARG A 256 -10.22 -11.96 25.46
N LEU A 257 -10.01 -10.83 26.13
CA LEU A 257 -9.60 -9.55 25.53
C LEU A 257 -8.14 -9.56 25.05
N LYS A 258 -7.20 -10.20 25.77
CA LYS A 258 -5.85 -10.46 25.26
C LYS A 258 -5.88 -11.46 24.10
N GLN A 259 -6.73 -12.47 24.16
CA GLN A 259 -6.97 -13.38 23.04
C GLN A 259 -7.59 -12.63 21.84
N TYR A 260 -8.48 -11.65 22.06
CA TYR A 260 -9.06 -10.78 21.03
C TYR A 260 -8.05 -9.76 20.47
N SER A 261 -7.18 -9.17 21.30
CA SER A 261 -6.12 -8.25 20.84
C SER A 261 -5.07 -8.98 20.01
N PHE A 262 -4.74 -10.22 20.38
CA PHE A 262 -3.92 -11.10 19.54
C PHE A 262 -4.69 -11.73 18.37
N ASN A 263 -6.02 -11.58 18.26
CA ASN A 263 -6.80 -11.96 17.07
C ASN A 263 -6.84 -10.83 16.03
N PHE A 264 -6.51 -9.60 16.42
CA PHE A 264 -6.30 -8.50 15.49
C PHE A 264 -4.88 -8.57 14.91
N CYS A 265 -4.78 -8.68 13.59
CA CYS A 265 -3.48 -8.63 12.91
C CYS A 265 -3.10 -7.17 12.63
N PRO A 266 -1.97 -6.67 13.19
CA PRO A 266 -1.54 -5.29 12.97
C PRO A 266 -1.00 -5.08 11.54
N TYR A 267 -0.62 -6.17 10.86
CA TYR A 267 -0.14 -6.16 9.49
C TYR A 267 -1.32 -6.45 8.55
N ARG A 268 -1.48 -5.62 7.52
CA ARG A 268 -2.66 -5.68 6.64
C ARG A 268 -2.49 -6.63 5.46
N GLY A 269 -1.33 -7.26 5.32
CA GLY A 269 -1.02 -8.13 4.20
C GLY A 269 -1.13 -7.37 2.88
N PRO A 270 -1.93 -7.84 1.90
CA PRO A 270 -2.08 -7.17 0.61
C PRO A 270 -2.99 -5.94 0.65
N HIS A 271 -3.71 -5.70 1.75
CA HIS A 271 -4.69 -4.62 1.85
C HIS A 271 -4.03 -3.28 2.22
N PRO A 272 -4.50 -2.15 1.67
CA PRO A 272 -4.04 -0.84 2.10
C PRO A 272 -4.43 -0.57 3.56
N PHE A 273 -3.64 0.27 4.22
CA PHE A 273 -4.01 0.80 5.53
C PHE A 273 -5.06 1.90 5.34
N GLU A 274 -6.22 1.66 5.95
CA GLU A 274 -7.31 2.65 6.10
C GLU A 274 -7.08 3.65 7.25
N GLU A 275 -7.86 4.73 7.27
CA GLU A 275 -7.85 5.76 8.33
C GLU A 275 -7.97 5.15 9.74
N LYS A 276 -8.86 4.17 9.93
CA LYS A 276 -9.01 3.43 11.20
C LYS A 276 -7.79 2.63 11.65
N HIS A 277 -6.83 2.41 10.75
CA HIS A 277 -5.57 1.72 11.05
C HIS A 277 -4.38 2.68 11.20
N ALA A 278 -4.60 4.00 11.17
CA ALA A 278 -3.55 5.01 11.30
C ALA A 278 -2.62 4.75 12.48
N GLU A 279 -3.21 4.24 13.56
CA GLU A 279 -2.53 3.96 14.81
C GLU A 279 -1.49 2.81 14.73
N TYR A 280 -1.51 2.01 13.65
CA TYR A 280 -0.58 0.93 13.32
C TYR A 280 0.26 1.24 12.08
N TYR A 281 0.15 2.43 11.50
CA TYR A 281 0.87 2.84 10.29
C TYR A 281 2.16 3.59 10.65
N PHE A 282 3.30 2.94 10.47
CA PHE A 282 4.62 3.46 10.88
C PHE A 282 5.65 3.45 9.73
N GLY A 283 6.78 4.12 9.95
CA GLY A 283 7.94 4.10 9.03
C GLY A 283 7.84 5.04 7.83
N ARG A 284 6.81 5.89 7.79
CA ARG A 284 6.63 6.94 6.78
C ARG A 284 6.51 8.33 7.38
N ASP A 285 6.93 8.50 8.64
CA ASP A 285 6.77 9.76 9.39
C ASP A 285 7.40 10.97 8.69
N GLU A 286 8.64 10.82 8.19
CA GLU A 286 9.36 11.85 7.44
C GLU A 286 8.65 12.21 6.13
N LEU A 287 8.19 11.21 5.38
CA LEU A 287 7.47 11.42 4.12
C LEU A 287 6.12 12.10 4.33
N ILE A 288 5.43 11.77 5.44
CA ILE A 288 4.18 12.44 5.80
C ILE A 288 4.46 13.90 6.18
N GLN A 289 5.56 14.19 6.89
CA GLN A 289 5.96 15.57 7.19
C GLN A 289 6.27 16.37 5.91
N GLU A 290 7.01 15.79 4.96
CA GLU A 290 7.26 16.40 3.64
C GLU A 290 5.94 16.72 2.90
N LEU A 291 4.99 15.78 2.94
CA LEU A 291 3.66 15.96 2.37
C LEU A 291 2.91 17.10 3.05
N LEU A 292 2.82 17.10 4.38
CA LEU A 292 2.15 18.15 5.16
C LEU A 292 2.76 19.53 4.90
N GLN A 293 4.09 19.63 4.79
CA GLN A 293 4.78 20.88 4.46
C GLN A 293 4.41 21.38 3.06
N SER A 294 4.31 20.49 2.06
CA SER A 294 3.84 20.85 0.71
C SER A 294 2.41 21.40 0.75
N LEU A 295 1.50 20.78 1.52
CA LEU A 295 0.11 21.22 1.67
C LEU A 295 -0.04 22.61 2.34
N GLN A 296 0.94 23.03 3.14
CA GLN A 296 0.97 24.38 3.72
C GLN A 296 1.37 25.46 2.70
N GLN A 297 2.19 25.08 1.71
CA GLN A 297 2.76 26.02 0.73
C GLN A 297 1.86 26.19 -0.50
N THR A 298 1.20 25.13 -0.94
CA THR A 298 0.44 25.12 -2.20
C THR A 298 -0.93 24.47 -2.03
N ASN A 299 -1.82 24.72 -3.00
CA ASN A 299 -3.17 24.12 -3.06
C ASN A 299 -3.21 22.86 -3.93
N VAL A 300 -2.08 22.41 -4.46
CA VAL A 300 -1.99 21.17 -5.22
C VAL A 300 -0.74 20.42 -4.79
N CYS A 301 -0.86 19.10 -4.56
CA CYS A 301 0.27 18.25 -4.25
C CYS A 301 0.11 16.89 -4.93
N ALA A 302 1.13 16.40 -5.60
CA ALA A 302 1.14 15.09 -6.24
C ALA A 302 2.04 14.11 -5.48
N VAL A 303 1.46 13.07 -4.92
CA VAL A 303 2.17 11.92 -4.35
C VAL A 303 2.50 10.93 -5.47
N VAL A 304 3.79 10.89 -5.84
CA VAL A 304 4.29 10.11 -6.96
C VAL A 304 5.01 8.87 -6.46
N GLY A 305 4.69 7.68 -6.97
CA GLY A 305 5.44 6.47 -6.63
C GLY A 305 5.08 5.23 -7.43
N ALA A 306 5.98 4.25 -7.45
CA ALA A 306 5.78 2.97 -8.15
C ALA A 306 4.54 2.21 -7.65
N SER A 307 4.08 1.21 -8.41
CA SER A 307 3.04 0.28 -7.96
C SER A 307 3.44 -0.41 -6.65
N GLY A 308 2.51 -0.59 -5.72
CA GLY A 308 2.78 -1.27 -4.45
C GLY A 308 3.71 -0.52 -3.47
N SER A 309 4.13 0.71 -3.77
CA SER A 309 4.98 1.53 -2.88
C SER A 309 4.29 2.05 -1.61
N GLY A 310 2.96 1.89 -1.52
CA GLY A 310 2.14 2.29 -0.38
C GLY A 310 1.41 3.63 -0.52
N LYS A 311 1.27 4.19 -1.74
CA LYS A 311 0.54 5.46 -2.00
C LYS A 311 -0.82 5.55 -1.30
N THR A 312 -1.71 4.58 -1.56
CA THR A 312 -3.05 4.54 -0.95
C THR A 312 -2.99 4.52 0.58
N SER A 313 -2.10 3.71 1.17
CA SER A 313 -1.90 3.68 2.63
C SER A 313 -1.36 5.00 3.17
N LEU A 314 -0.45 5.65 2.45
CA LEU A 314 0.10 6.96 2.82
C LEU A 314 -0.98 8.03 2.84
N LEU A 315 -1.84 8.07 1.82
CA LEU A 315 -2.94 9.02 1.75
C LEU A 315 -3.98 8.75 2.86
N ARG A 316 -4.41 7.49 3.02
CA ARG A 316 -5.56 7.16 3.88
C ARG A 316 -5.22 7.00 5.36
N ALA A 317 -4.10 6.37 5.69
CA ALA A 317 -3.68 6.11 7.07
C ALA A 317 -2.56 7.04 7.56
N GLY A 318 -1.86 7.71 6.63
CA GLY A 318 -0.83 8.69 6.96
C GLY A 318 -1.35 10.12 6.98
N LEU A 319 -1.78 10.62 5.82
CA LEU A 319 -2.14 12.02 5.61
C LEU A 319 -3.46 12.40 6.28
N ILE A 320 -4.56 11.75 5.89
CA ILE A 320 -5.92 12.13 6.32
C ILE A 320 -6.05 12.20 7.86
N PRO A 321 -5.62 11.19 8.64
CA PRO A 321 -5.73 11.23 10.10
C PRO A 321 -4.96 12.40 10.74
N ARG A 322 -3.78 12.75 10.22
CA ARG A 322 -2.97 13.86 10.75
C ARG A 322 -3.60 15.21 10.48
N LEU A 323 -4.17 15.38 9.29
CA LEU A 323 -4.95 16.58 8.96
C LEU A 323 -6.17 16.70 9.87
N SER A 324 -6.94 15.62 10.03
CA SER A 324 -8.12 15.58 10.90
C SER A 324 -7.80 15.83 12.38
N ALA A 325 -6.60 15.47 12.85
CA ALA A 325 -6.20 15.64 14.24
C ALA A 325 -5.77 17.07 14.60
N GLY A 326 -5.35 17.90 13.63
CA GLY A 326 -4.95 19.30 13.87
C GLY A 326 -3.59 19.51 14.56
N ASN A 327 -2.86 18.43 14.88
CA ASN A 327 -1.61 18.52 15.65
C ASN A 327 -0.41 19.02 14.82
N ASP A 328 -0.36 18.68 13.53
CA ASP A 328 0.76 19.04 12.65
C ASP A 328 0.55 20.38 11.92
N ILE A 329 -0.71 20.74 11.63
CA ILE A 329 -1.08 21.99 11.00
C ILE A 329 -2.19 22.63 11.83
N LEU A 330 -1.89 23.75 12.49
CA LEU A 330 -2.85 24.44 13.35
C LEU A 330 -4.12 24.81 12.57
N GLY A 331 -5.29 24.39 13.08
CA GLY A 331 -6.59 24.66 12.46
C GLY A 331 -7.00 23.65 11.40
N SER A 332 -6.17 22.64 11.08
CA SER A 332 -6.54 21.62 10.09
C SER A 332 -7.62 20.65 10.58
N GLU A 333 -7.87 20.57 11.88
CA GLU A 333 -8.98 19.81 12.47
C GLU A 333 -10.35 20.31 11.98
N ASN A 334 -10.43 21.55 11.49
CA ASN A 334 -11.64 22.12 10.91
C ASN A 334 -11.72 21.93 9.39
N TRP A 335 -10.70 21.38 8.73
CA TRP A 335 -10.68 21.21 7.28
C TRP A 335 -11.65 20.13 6.81
N LEU A 336 -12.30 20.39 5.68
CA LEU A 336 -13.20 19.43 5.06
C LEU A 336 -12.40 18.52 4.11
N ILE A 337 -12.11 17.31 4.54
CA ILE A 337 -11.37 16.34 3.73
C ILE A 337 -12.35 15.43 2.97
N ARG A 338 -12.09 15.22 1.69
CA ARG A 338 -12.85 14.32 0.81
C ARG A 338 -11.90 13.40 0.07
N TYR A 339 -12.11 12.10 0.19
CA TYR A 339 -11.33 11.08 -0.49
C TYR A 339 -12.10 10.52 -1.68
N VAL A 340 -11.43 10.41 -2.83
CA VAL A 340 -11.98 9.91 -4.09
C VAL A 340 -11.01 8.91 -4.69
N ASN A 341 -11.53 7.75 -5.10
CA ASN A 341 -10.85 6.83 -5.98
C ASN A 341 -11.66 6.78 -7.28
N LEU A 342 -11.14 7.44 -8.33
CA LEU A 342 -11.92 7.76 -9.53
C LEU A 342 -12.50 6.52 -10.23
N GLY A 343 -11.73 5.43 -10.29
CA GLY A 343 -12.15 4.18 -10.91
C GLY A 343 -12.60 4.34 -12.36
N THR A 344 -13.57 3.54 -12.79
CA THR A 344 -14.05 3.48 -14.18
C THR A 344 -15.13 4.50 -14.52
N THR A 345 -15.75 5.15 -13.52
CA THR A 345 -16.82 6.16 -13.69
C THR A 345 -16.43 7.46 -12.97
N PRO A 346 -15.43 8.20 -13.49
CA PRO A 346 -14.76 9.26 -12.74
C PRO A 346 -15.65 10.46 -12.41
N LEU A 347 -16.63 10.84 -13.25
CA LEU A 347 -17.57 11.94 -12.92
C LEU A 347 -18.47 11.53 -11.76
N LYS A 348 -19.08 10.35 -11.84
CA LYS A 348 -19.94 9.82 -10.78
C LYS A 348 -19.20 9.74 -9.45
N THR A 349 -17.99 9.17 -9.45
CA THR A 349 -17.19 9.03 -8.23
C THR A 349 -16.80 10.40 -7.67
N LEU A 350 -16.42 11.36 -8.52
CA LEU A 350 -16.14 12.72 -8.08
C LEU A 350 -17.38 13.40 -7.48
N ALA A 351 -18.55 13.22 -8.09
CA ALA A 351 -19.83 13.73 -7.60
C ALA A 351 -20.19 13.15 -6.23
N THR A 352 -19.98 11.84 -6.01
CA THR A 352 -20.29 11.18 -4.72
C THR A 352 -19.55 11.78 -3.53
N ALA A 353 -18.37 12.37 -3.73
CA ALA A 353 -17.62 13.03 -2.67
C ALA A 353 -18.36 14.22 -2.05
N PHE A 354 -19.28 14.83 -2.79
CA PHE A 354 -20.04 16.01 -2.37
C PHE A 354 -21.44 15.67 -1.86
N THR A 355 -21.88 14.41 -1.93
CA THR A 355 -23.22 13.96 -1.49
C THR A 355 -23.24 13.22 -0.16
N LEU A 356 -22.10 13.11 0.53
CA LEU A 356 -21.98 12.42 1.82
C LEU A 356 -22.77 13.17 2.92
N GLY A 357 -23.75 12.50 3.55
CA GLY A 357 -24.49 13.00 4.73
C GLY A 357 -25.99 13.28 4.57
N SER A 358 -26.62 12.92 3.44
CA SER A 358 -28.06 13.12 3.17
C SER A 358 -28.90 11.84 3.40
N ARG A 359 -30.22 11.98 3.61
CA ARG A 359 -31.17 10.83 3.68
C ARG A 359 -31.24 10.11 2.32
N GLU A 360 -31.42 8.78 2.32
CA GLU A 360 -31.27 7.92 1.12
C GLU A 360 -32.00 8.41 -0.16
N ILE A 361 -33.22 8.95 -0.03
CA ILE A 361 -34.01 9.44 -1.17
C ILE A 361 -33.45 10.76 -1.74
N ASP A 362 -32.86 11.62 -0.90
CA ASP A 362 -32.25 12.88 -1.32
C ASP A 362 -30.87 12.66 -1.97
N VAL A 363 -30.17 11.58 -1.60
CA VAL A 363 -28.83 11.25 -2.12
C VAL A 363 -28.85 11.03 -3.63
N ALA A 364 -29.83 10.30 -4.16
CA ALA A 364 -29.90 10.02 -5.60
C ALA A 364 -30.11 11.30 -6.43
N LYS A 365 -30.99 12.20 -5.97
CA LYS A 365 -31.23 13.49 -6.64
C LYS A 365 -30.02 14.40 -6.57
N GLN A 366 -29.38 14.49 -5.40
CA GLN A 366 -28.16 15.29 -5.22
C GLN A 366 -27.00 14.76 -6.05
N LEU A 367 -26.87 13.43 -6.17
CA LEU A 367 -25.83 12.81 -6.98
C LEU A 367 -26.03 13.12 -8.45
N TRP A 368 -27.25 12.97 -8.96
CA TRP A 368 -27.56 13.33 -10.35
C TRP A 368 -27.29 14.81 -10.63
N GLN A 369 -27.69 15.72 -9.74
CA GLN A 369 -27.41 17.15 -9.88
C GLN A 369 -25.91 17.46 -9.86
N ALA A 370 -25.15 16.84 -8.95
CA ALA A 370 -23.71 17.04 -8.86
C ALA A 370 -22.98 16.49 -10.10
N GLU A 371 -23.39 15.33 -10.60
CA GLU A 371 -22.82 14.74 -11.81
C GLU A 371 -23.12 15.61 -13.05
N GLU A 372 -24.34 16.16 -13.14
CA GLU A 372 -24.73 17.04 -14.24
C GLU A 372 -23.96 18.37 -14.23
N LEU A 373 -23.75 18.97 -13.05
CA LEU A 373 -22.91 20.16 -12.90
C LEU A 373 -21.47 19.90 -13.34
N LEU A 374 -20.89 18.78 -12.94
CA LEU A 374 -19.53 18.40 -13.35
C LEU A 374 -19.45 18.12 -14.86
N ARG A 375 -20.53 17.60 -15.47
CA ARG A 375 -20.59 17.23 -16.89
C ARG A 375 -20.68 18.44 -17.82
N HIS A 376 -21.42 19.48 -17.44
CA HIS A 376 -21.75 20.59 -18.34
C HIS A 376 -21.05 21.91 -18.01
N GLU A 377 -20.53 22.09 -16.80
CA GLU A 377 -19.87 23.33 -16.37
C GLU A 377 -18.43 23.05 -15.92
N SER A 378 -17.44 23.72 -16.52
CA SER A 378 -16.05 23.67 -16.04
C SER A 378 -15.90 24.21 -14.62
N SER A 379 -16.81 25.11 -14.20
CA SER A 379 -16.94 25.59 -12.81
C SER A 379 -17.71 24.63 -11.88
N GLY A 380 -18.17 23.46 -12.35
CA GLY A 380 -19.01 22.56 -11.57
C GLY A 380 -18.39 22.17 -10.22
N LEU A 381 -17.09 21.86 -10.19
CA LEU A 381 -16.39 21.54 -8.94
C LEU A 381 -16.22 22.76 -8.02
N ILE A 382 -16.05 23.96 -8.57
CA ILE A 382 -16.01 25.21 -7.80
C ILE A 382 -17.37 25.42 -7.12
N ASN A 383 -18.46 25.21 -7.85
CA ASN A 383 -19.83 25.35 -7.34
C ASN A 383 -20.11 24.32 -6.22
N LEU A 384 -19.72 23.06 -6.42
CA LEU A 384 -19.85 22.00 -5.41
C LEU A 384 -18.98 22.25 -4.18
N ALA A 385 -17.73 22.68 -4.35
CA ALA A 385 -16.83 23.02 -3.25
C ALA A 385 -17.35 24.23 -2.46
N THR A 386 -17.86 25.26 -3.14
CA THR A 386 -18.48 26.43 -2.51
C THR A 386 -19.70 26.02 -1.69
N ALA A 387 -20.59 25.22 -2.26
CA ALA A 387 -21.78 24.72 -1.55
C ALA A 387 -21.42 23.87 -0.32
N ALA A 388 -20.34 23.09 -0.39
CA ALA A 388 -19.84 22.32 0.75
C ALA A 388 -19.25 23.21 1.85
N LEU A 389 -18.48 24.23 1.48
CA LEU A 389 -17.85 25.18 2.41
C LEU A 389 -18.85 26.14 3.07
N LEU A 390 -19.94 26.51 2.39
CA LEU A 390 -21.00 27.36 2.97
C LEU A 390 -21.68 26.74 4.20
N LYS A 391 -21.62 25.41 4.35
CA LYS A 391 -22.15 24.68 5.52
C LYS A 391 -21.16 24.62 6.68
N GLN A 392 -19.93 25.10 6.50
CA GLN A 392 -18.84 25.00 7.46
C GLN A 392 -18.52 26.36 8.10
N PRO A 393 -17.80 26.39 9.24
CA PRO A 393 -17.31 27.63 9.84
C PRO A 393 -16.47 28.46 8.86
N THR A 394 -16.53 29.79 8.99
CA THR A 394 -15.76 30.73 8.17
C THR A 394 -14.26 30.46 8.30
N GLY A 395 -13.54 30.36 7.18
CA GLY A 395 -12.11 30.04 7.14
C GLY A 395 -11.78 28.56 6.97
N THR A 396 -12.80 27.68 6.87
CA THR A 396 -12.60 26.26 6.55
C THR A 396 -12.02 26.07 5.14
N LYS A 397 -11.00 25.21 5.02
CA LYS A 397 -10.42 24.77 3.73
C LYS A 397 -10.95 23.38 3.37
N LEU A 398 -11.22 23.14 2.08
CA LEU A 398 -11.59 21.84 1.54
C LEU A 398 -10.37 21.19 0.89
N TRP A 399 -10.06 19.94 1.26
CA TRP A 399 -9.04 19.14 0.60
C TRP A 399 -9.68 17.93 -0.10
N LEU A 400 -9.46 17.84 -1.42
CA LEU A 400 -9.86 16.71 -2.24
C LEU A 400 -8.66 15.80 -2.47
N VAL A 401 -8.66 14.62 -1.85
CA VAL A 401 -7.64 13.58 -2.01
C VAL A 401 -8.09 12.62 -3.10
N ILE A 402 -7.46 12.69 -4.27
CA ILE A 402 -7.73 11.85 -5.43
C ILE A 402 -6.66 10.77 -5.52
N ASP A 403 -7.02 9.52 -5.25
CA ASP A 403 -6.13 8.36 -5.44
C ASP A 403 -6.36 7.71 -6.82
N GLN A 404 -5.34 6.98 -7.30
CA GLN A 404 -5.32 6.33 -8.62
C GLN A 404 -5.61 7.28 -9.78
N PHE A 405 -4.99 8.46 -9.76
CA PHE A 405 -5.21 9.49 -10.78
C PHE A 405 -4.85 9.03 -12.19
N GLU A 406 -3.92 8.07 -12.31
CA GLU A 406 -3.57 7.45 -13.58
C GLU A 406 -4.76 6.85 -14.34
N GLU A 407 -5.86 6.51 -13.66
CA GLU A 407 -7.09 5.99 -14.31
C GLU A 407 -7.70 7.00 -15.29
N LEU A 408 -7.51 8.31 -15.08
CA LEU A 408 -7.93 9.34 -16.04
C LEU A 408 -7.06 9.37 -17.30
N LEU A 409 -5.83 8.87 -17.21
CA LEU A 409 -4.82 8.91 -18.26
C LEU A 409 -4.77 7.62 -19.08
N MET A 410 -5.53 6.60 -18.66
CA MET A 410 -5.56 5.33 -19.35
C MET A 410 -6.07 5.51 -20.78
N PRO A 411 -5.41 4.91 -21.79
CA PRO A 411 -5.94 4.91 -23.14
C PRO A 411 -7.33 4.26 -23.14
N THR A 412 -8.27 4.92 -23.78
CA THR A 412 -9.60 4.38 -24.08
C THR A 412 -9.95 4.80 -25.49
N THR A 413 -10.85 4.03 -26.04
CA THR A 413 -11.31 4.06 -27.42
C THR A 413 -12.82 4.17 -27.49
N ASP A 414 -13.48 4.03 -26.33
CA ASP A 414 -14.83 4.51 -26.10
C ASP A 414 -14.79 6.06 -26.01
N PRO A 415 -15.39 6.77 -26.99
CA PRO A 415 -15.41 8.22 -27.01
C PRO A 415 -16.12 8.83 -25.81
N LEU A 416 -17.12 8.15 -25.23
CA LEU A 416 -17.87 8.65 -24.08
C LEU A 416 -16.99 8.66 -22.83
N VAL A 417 -16.24 7.57 -22.59
CA VAL A 417 -15.30 7.48 -21.47
C VAL A 417 -14.16 8.49 -21.65
N GLN A 418 -13.68 8.69 -22.89
CA GLN A 418 -12.68 9.70 -23.18
C GLN A 418 -13.18 11.11 -22.86
N GLN A 419 -14.41 11.44 -23.28
CA GLN A 419 -15.05 12.72 -23.00
C GLN A 419 -15.25 12.92 -21.49
N GLU A 420 -15.70 11.89 -20.77
CA GLU A 420 -15.89 11.92 -19.33
C GLU A 420 -14.58 12.23 -18.59
N ARG A 421 -13.49 11.55 -18.95
CA ARG A 421 -12.16 11.78 -18.35
C ARG A 421 -11.62 13.18 -18.66
N ALA A 422 -11.80 13.65 -19.90
CA ALA A 422 -11.41 15.00 -20.29
C ALA A 422 -12.17 16.07 -19.49
N GLN A 423 -13.48 15.86 -19.28
CA GLN A 423 -14.32 16.74 -18.47
C GLN A 423 -13.86 16.81 -17.02
N VAL A 424 -13.53 15.67 -16.40
CA VAL A 424 -12.98 15.63 -15.04
C VAL A 424 -11.65 16.39 -14.96
N MET A 425 -10.77 16.22 -15.95
CA MET A 425 -9.51 16.94 -16.03
C MET A 425 -9.73 18.46 -16.12
N GLU A 426 -10.62 18.90 -17.00
CA GLU A 426 -10.94 20.32 -17.21
C GLU A 426 -11.49 20.97 -15.94
N VAL A 427 -12.42 20.32 -15.27
CA VAL A 427 -13.03 20.81 -14.03
C VAL A 427 -12.00 20.90 -12.90
N LEU A 428 -11.08 19.93 -12.79
CA LEU A 428 -10.00 19.97 -11.79
C LEU A 428 -9.02 21.12 -12.04
N VAL A 429 -8.58 21.31 -13.28
CA VAL A 429 -7.67 22.42 -13.65
C VAL A 429 -8.34 23.77 -13.40
N THR A 430 -9.60 23.91 -13.79
CA THR A 430 -10.39 25.13 -13.58
C THR A 430 -10.51 25.47 -12.10
N ALA A 431 -10.79 24.46 -11.25
CA ALA A 431 -10.89 24.65 -9.81
C ALA A 431 -9.55 24.98 -9.15
N LEU A 432 -8.44 24.37 -9.57
CA LEU A 432 -7.10 24.64 -9.03
C LEU A 432 -6.57 26.03 -9.38
N ARG A 433 -7.00 26.61 -10.51
CA ARG A 433 -6.68 28.00 -10.90
C ARG A 433 -7.53 29.05 -10.20
N CYS A 434 -8.63 28.64 -9.59
CA CYS A 434 -9.56 29.54 -8.93
C CYS A 434 -9.06 29.91 -7.53
N SER A 435 -8.61 31.16 -7.34
CA SER A 435 -8.12 31.65 -6.04
C SER A 435 -9.23 32.12 -5.09
N SER A 436 -10.48 32.20 -5.55
CA SER A 436 -11.62 32.69 -4.75
C SER A 436 -12.22 31.62 -3.81
N ILE A 437 -11.83 30.36 -3.96
CA ILE A 437 -12.27 29.26 -3.10
C ILE A 437 -11.10 28.64 -2.33
N ALA A 438 -11.33 28.29 -1.07
CA ALA A 438 -10.35 27.60 -0.24
C ALA A 438 -10.34 26.09 -0.55
N LEU A 439 -9.98 25.73 -1.79
CA LEU A 439 -9.89 24.35 -2.26
C LEU A 439 -8.43 23.95 -2.50
N GLY A 440 -8.04 22.79 -2.01
CA GLY A 440 -6.80 22.12 -2.39
C GLY A 440 -7.03 20.70 -2.88
N VAL A 441 -6.13 20.19 -3.72
CA VAL A 441 -6.19 18.83 -4.29
C VAL A 441 -4.88 18.08 -4.00
N VAL A 442 -4.99 16.88 -3.44
CA VAL A 442 -3.87 15.94 -3.31
C VAL A 442 -4.09 14.81 -4.28
N ILE A 443 -3.10 14.50 -5.12
CA ILE A 443 -3.19 13.54 -6.21
C ILE A 443 -2.24 12.38 -5.95
N GLY A 444 -2.74 11.17 -5.80
CA GLY A 444 -1.96 9.94 -5.85
C GLY A 444 -1.81 9.49 -7.30
N ILE A 445 -0.57 9.51 -7.82
CA ILE A 445 -0.27 9.09 -9.19
C ILE A 445 0.94 8.16 -9.23
N ARG A 446 0.95 7.24 -10.19
CA ARG A 446 2.15 6.42 -10.46
C ARG A 446 3.23 7.19 -11.18
N SER A 447 4.48 6.83 -10.94
CA SER A 447 5.63 7.45 -11.61
C SER A 447 5.64 7.25 -13.13
N ASP A 448 5.20 6.09 -13.63
CA ASP A 448 5.12 5.78 -15.06
C ASP A 448 3.97 6.51 -15.78
N ALA A 449 2.92 6.89 -15.04
CA ALA A 449 1.78 7.61 -15.59
C ALA A 449 2.05 9.10 -15.83
N LEU A 450 3.14 9.65 -15.26
CA LEU A 450 3.53 11.05 -15.47
C LEU A 450 3.83 11.36 -16.94
N ASP A 451 4.39 10.41 -17.68
CA ASP A 451 4.66 10.60 -19.11
C ASP A 451 3.37 10.78 -19.92
N HIS A 452 2.31 10.07 -19.54
CA HIS A 452 0.99 10.20 -20.18
C HIS A 452 0.30 11.54 -19.84
N LEU A 453 0.67 12.15 -18.71
CA LEU A 453 0.15 13.46 -18.32
C LEU A 453 0.66 14.60 -19.21
N THR A 454 1.73 14.38 -20.00
CA THR A 454 2.25 15.39 -20.95
C THR A 454 1.23 15.81 -22.02
N CYS A 455 0.24 14.96 -22.33
CA CYS A 455 -0.89 15.30 -23.19
C CYS A 455 -1.83 16.35 -22.57
N HIS A 456 -1.74 16.59 -21.26
CA HIS A 456 -2.49 17.58 -20.49
C HIS A 456 -1.52 18.59 -19.88
N SER A 457 -0.94 19.46 -20.72
CA SER A 457 0.13 20.40 -20.36
C SER A 457 -0.18 21.26 -19.13
N GLU A 458 -1.42 21.71 -18.97
CA GLU A 458 -1.82 22.53 -17.83
C GLU A 458 -1.75 21.75 -16.51
N MET A 459 -2.34 20.56 -16.46
CA MET A 459 -2.28 19.70 -15.27
C MET A 459 -0.84 19.24 -14.98
N PHE A 460 -0.07 18.91 -16.03
CA PHE A 460 1.34 18.56 -15.90
C PHE A 460 2.14 19.67 -15.21
N SER A 461 1.96 20.93 -15.64
CA SER A 461 2.67 22.08 -15.04
C SER A 461 2.33 22.32 -13.56
N LEU A 462 1.08 22.04 -13.15
CA LEU A 462 0.65 22.13 -11.76
C LEU A 462 1.26 21.03 -10.91
N ILE A 463 1.34 19.81 -11.45
CA ILE A 463 1.89 18.64 -10.78
C ILE A 463 3.42 18.70 -10.68
N GLU A 464 4.13 19.02 -11.76
CA GLU A 464 5.61 19.03 -11.83
C GLU A 464 6.26 19.85 -10.72
N ASN A 465 5.69 21.02 -10.39
CA ASN A 465 6.24 21.90 -9.36
C ASN A 465 5.85 21.51 -7.93
N ASN A 466 4.98 20.51 -7.74
CA ASN A 466 4.38 20.17 -6.45
C ASN A 466 4.39 18.67 -6.16
N GLN A 467 5.50 17.98 -6.43
CA GLN A 467 5.61 16.54 -6.27
C GLN A 467 6.26 16.13 -4.95
N VAL A 468 5.67 15.13 -4.30
CA VAL A 468 6.27 14.38 -3.19
C VAL A 468 6.48 12.95 -3.66
N VAL A 469 7.75 12.56 -3.84
CA VAL A 469 8.11 11.25 -4.41
C VAL A 469 8.27 10.22 -3.30
N ILE A 470 7.54 9.10 -3.39
CA ILE A 470 7.69 7.95 -2.49
C ILE A 470 8.99 7.23 -2.82
N LYS A 471 9.99 7.48 -1.98
CA LYS A 471 11.30 6.81 -2.04
C LYS A 471 11.19 5.39 -1.45
N PRO A 472 12.06 4.45 -1.90
CA PRO A 472 12.26 3.18 -1.22
C PRO A 472 12.53 3.38 0.28
N MET A 473 12.04 2.47 1.12
CA MET A 473 12.26 2.57 2.57
C MET A 473 13.71 2.23 2.92
N ASN A 474 14.28 2.99 3.85
CA ASN A 474 15.56 2.61 4.45
C ASN A 474 15.36 1.55 5.55
N TYR A 475 16.47 1.03 6.08
CA TYR A 475 16.45 0.00 7.14
C TYR A 475 15.66 0.44 8.39
N GLN A 476 15.79 1.69 8.82
CA GLN A 476 15.10 2.19 10.03
C GLN A 476 13.59 2.31 9.83
N ALA A 477 13.16 2.71 8.63
CA ALA A 477 11.76 2.74 8.24
C ALA A 477 11.17 1.32 8.19
N ILE A 478 11.86 0.36 7.57
CA ILE A 478 11.44 -1.05 7.54
C ILE A 478 11.35 -1.62 8.96
N ARG A 479 12.37 -1.37 9.80
CA ARG A 479 12.36 -1.77 11.21
C ARG A 479 11.15 -1.20 11.96
N SER A 480 10.83 0.08 11.76
CA SER A 480 9.66 0.72 12.36
C SER A 480 8.34 0.10 11.89
N VAL A 481 8.23 -0.25 10.60
CA VAL A 481 7.07 -0.95 10.02
C VAL A 481 6.86 -2.33 10.66
N ILE A 482 7.95 -3.00 11.07
CA ILE A 482 7.88 -4.34 11.68
C ILE A 482 7.62 -4.23 13.19
N GLU A 483 8.42 -3.45 13.92
CA GLU A 483 8.46 -3.47 15.39
C GLU A 483 7.31 -2.69 16.03
N LYS A 484 7.03 -1.46 15.58
CA LYS A 484 6.07 -0.57 16.27
C LYS A 484 4.62 -1.09 16.26
N PRO A 485 4.07 -1.64 15.16
CA PRO A 485 2.73 -2.22 15.21
C PRO A 485 2.62 -3.43 16.17
N ALA A 486 3.68 -4.23 16.29
CA ALA A 486 3.73 -5.38 17.19
C ALA A 486 3.81 -4.95 18.65
N GLU A 487 4.69 -3.99 18.96
CA GLU A 487 4.85 -3.42 20.30
C GLU A 487 3.51 -2.90 20.85
N LYS A 488 2.74 -2.22 20.00
CA LYS A 488 1.42 -1.70 20.36
C LYS A 488 0.39 -2.77 20.74
N LEU A 489 0.52 -3.97 20.21
CA LEU A 489 -0.32 -5.13 20.58
C LEU A 489 0.33 -6.00 21.68
N GLY A 490 1.51 -5.63 22.19
CA GLY A 490 2.29 -6.46 23.11
C GLY A 490 2.81 -7.76 22.48
N LEU A 491 2.92 -7.81 21.14
CA LEU A 491 3.49 -8.92 20.39
C LEU A 491 5.01 -8.82 20.43
N LYS A 492 5.68 -9.88 20.88
CA LYS A 492 7.15 -9.91 20.89
C LYS A 492 7.70 -10.18 19.48
N ILE A 493 8.83 -9.59 19.15
CA ILE A 493 9.57 -9.87 17.92
C ILE A 493 10.96 -10.34 18.29
N ASP A 494 11.39 -11.41 17.64
CA ASP A 494 12.78 -11.85 17.69
C ASP A 494 13.70 -10.79 17.06
N PRO A 495 14.73 -10.29 17.77
CA PRO A 495 15.65 -9.27 17.26
C PRO A 495 16.32 -9.63 15.94
N HIS A 496 16.56 -10.93 15.68
CA HIS A 496 17.21 -11.39 14.46
C HIS A 496 16.25 -11.46 13.26
N LEU A 497 14.94 -11.50 13.50
CA LEU A 497 13.93 -11.61 12.43
C LEU A 497 13.95 -10.40 11.50
N VAL A 498 14.06 -9.18 12.06
CA VAL A 498 14.11 -7.94 11.26
C VAL A 498 15.29 -7.95 10.30
N HIS A 499 16.45 -8.42 10.76
CA HIS A 499 17.65 -8.53 9.93
C HIS A 499 17.45 -9.53 8.78
N HIS A 500 16.94 -10.73 9.07
CA HIS A 500 16.66 -11.73 8.05
C HIS A 500 15.63 -11.27 7.01
N LEU A 501 14.53 -10.65 7.43
CA LEU A 501 13.52 -10.11 6.54
C LEU A 501 14.09 -9.01 5.63
N THR A 502 14.91 -8.12 6.18
CA THR A 502 15.47 -7.03 5.39
C THR A 502 16.44 -7.55 4.33
N LEU A 503 17.30 -8.51 4.69
CA LEU A 503 18.20 -9.17 3.73
C LEU A 503 17.42 -9.86 2.60
N ASP A 504 16.36 -10.59 2.94
CA ASP A 504 15.57 -11.35 1.97
C ASP A 504 14.76 -10.47 1.03
N LEU A 505 14.40 -9.26 1.45
CA LEU A 505 13.65 -8.29 0.63
C LEU A 505 14.53 -7.45 -0.30
N THR A 506 15.84 -7.39 -0.08
CA THR A 506 16.74 -6.50 -0.84
C THR A 506 16.66 -6.72 -2.36
N GLY A 507 16.24 -5.68 -3.06
CA GLY A 507 16.18 -5.65 -4.52
C GLY A 507 14.92 -6.27 -5.12
N ALA A 508 13.86 -6.44 -4.33
CA ALA A 508 12.57 -6.92 -4.85
C ALA A 508 11.76 -5.75 -5.47
N PRO A 509 11.16 -5.89 -6.66
CA PRO A 509 10.16 -4.91 -7.09
C PRO A 509 8.96 -4.93 -6.12
N GLY A 510 8.59 -3.77 -5.58
CA GLY A 510 7.46 -3.67 -4.64
C GLY A 510 7.71 -4.29 -3.24
N GLU A 511 8.94 -4.14 -2.71
CA GLU A 511 9.40 -4.69 -1.42
C GLU A 511 8.38 -4.57 -0.26
N LEU A 512 7.65 -3.45 -0.19
CA LEU A 512 6.70 -3.19 0.89
C LEU A 512 5.47 -4.13 0.86
N ALA A 513 4.94 -4.42 -0.33
CA ALA A 513 3.78 -5.31 -0.46
C ALA A 513 4.13 -6.75 -0.10
N LEU A 514 5.36 -7.18 -0.44
CA LEU A 514 5.91 -8.47 -0.05
C LEU A 514 6.15 -8.51 1.46
N LEU A 515 6.78 -7.47 2.04
CA LEU A 515 6.98 -7.35 3.49
C LEU A 515 5.67 -7.50 4.26
N GLN A 516 4.61 -6.77 3.89
CA GLN A 516 3.33 -6.86 4.57
C GLN A 516 2.71 -8.26 4.44
N SER A 517 2.85 -8.91 3.29
CA SER A 517 2.38 -10.29 3.08
C SER A 517 3.12 -11.28 3.98
N ILE A 518 4.45 -11.15 4.08
CA ILE A 518 5.28 -12.00 4.94
C ILE A 518 4.93 -11.80 6.41
N LEU A 519 4.79 -10.55 6.85
CA LEU A 519 4.41 -10.23 8.23
C LEU A 519 3.02 -10.74 8.59
N TYR A 520 2.08 -10.69 7.64
CA TYR A 520 0.75 -11.26 7.80
C TYR A 520 0.79 -12.79 7.94
N GLU A 521 1.55 -13.50 7.10
CA GLU A 521 1.73 -14.95 7.22
C GLU A 521 2.48 -15.35 8.50
N LEU A 522 3.54 -14.62 8.86
CA LEU A 522 4.26 -14.81 10.12
C LEU A 522 3.36 -14.60 11.32
N TRP A 523 2.46 -13.63 11.26
CA TRP A 523 1.47 -13.44 12.31
C TRP A 523 0.52 -14.64 12.38
N GLN A 524 0.05 -15.20 11.26
CA GLN A 524 -0.79 -16.41 11.28
C GLN A 524 -0.07 -17.63 11.88
N HIS A 525 1.24 -17.76 11.65
CA HIS A 525 2.09 -18.86 12.14
C HIS A 525 2.93 -18.50 13.38
N ARG A 526 2.55 -17.43 14.08
CA ARG A 526 3.24 -16.98 15.29
C ARG A 526 3.19 -18.04 16.37
N THR A 527 4.18 -18.05 17.26
CA THR A 527 4.11 -18.96 18.42
C THR A 527 2.93 -18.56 19.30
N PRO A 528 2.03 -19.49 19.64
CA PRO A 528 0.87 -19.18 20.46
C PRO A 528 1.29 -18.76 21.87
N MET A 529 0.38 -18.10 22.57
CA MET A 529 0.54 -17.71 23.97
C MET A 529 0.98 -18.91 24.81
N SER A 530 2.11 -18.77 25.54
CA SER A 530 2.61 -19.82 26.43
C SER A 530 2.80 -19.28 27.83
N TYR A 531 2.04 -19.81 28.79
CA TYR A 531 2.05 -19.39 30.20
C TYR A 531 3.43 -19.48 30.86
N SER A 532 4.34 -20.31 30.32
CA SER A 532 5.73 -20.47 30.79
C SER A 532 6.78 -19.65 30.01
N LYS A 533 6.46 -19.11 28.82
CA LYS A 533 7.42 -18.43 27.93
C LYS A 533 7.03 -17.00 27.51
N GLY A 534 5.86 -16.51 27.91
CA GLY A 534 5.40 -15.14 27.66
C GLY A 534 4.40 -15.01 26.50
N GLY A 535 4.16 -13.76 26.07
CA GLY A 535 3.24 -13.39 24.99
C GLY A 535 3.57 -14.02 23.62
N PRO A 536 2.62 -14.01 22.66
CA PRO A 536 2.88 -14.50 21.31
C PRO A 536 4.07 -13.74 20.69
N CYS A 537 4.82 -14.45 19.84
CA CYS A 537 6.09 -13.96 19.31
C CYS A 537 6.19 -14.23 17.80
N LEU A 538 6.65 -13.24 17.04
CA LEU A 538 7.16 -13.43 15.68
C LEU A 538 8.62 -13.85 15.79
N SER A 539 8.87 -15.14 15.57
CA SER A 539 10.20 -15.75 15.76
C SER A 539 10.91 -16.01 14.45
N VAL A 540 12.24 -16.04 14.49
CA VAL A 540 13.04 -16.55 13.36
C VAL A 540 12.70 -18.01 13.09
N ASP A 541 12.42 -18.82 14.11
CA ASP A 541 12.01 -20.22 13.93
C ASP A 541 10.72 -20.37 13.12
N SER A 542 9.70 -19.56 13.40
CA SER A 542 8.47 -19.53 12.59
C SER A 542 8.76 -19.13 11.14
N TYR A 543 9.64 -18.15 10.93
CA TYR A 543 10.05 -17.73 9.59
C TYR A 543 10.81 -18.81 8.82
N MET A 544 11.72 -19.51 9.49
CA MET A 544 12.49 -20.61 8.92
C MET A 544 11.61 -21.84 8.64
N LYS A 545 10.62 -22.13 9.50
CA LYS A 545 9.63 -23.20 9.27
C LYS A 545 8.74 -22.95 8.06
N LEU A 546 8.42 -21.68 7.78
CA LEU A 546 7.75 -21.28 6.53
C LEU A 546 8.68 -21.37 5.31
N GLY A 547 9.98 -21.65 5.52
CA GLY A 547 11.02 -21.75 4.51
C GLY A 547 11.50 -20.39 3.97
N ARG A 548 11.41 -19.34 4.81
CA ARG A 548 11.77 -17.95 4.46
C ARG A 548 10.95 -17.43 3.28
N LEU A 549 11.33 -16.25 2.76
CA LEU A 549 10.67 -15.63 1.61
C LEU A 549 10.68 -16.54 0.36
N SER A 550 11.79 -17.23 0.11
CA SER A 550 11.94 -18.07 -1.08
C SER A 550 10.92 -19.21 -1.11
N GLN A 551 10.81 -19.99 -0.03
CA GLN A 551 9.87 -21.11 -0.01
C GLN A 551 8.41 -20.62 0.02
N MET A 552 8.11 -19.53 0.73
CA MET A 552 6.76 -18.96 0.77
C MET A 552 6.28 -18.57 -0.65
N LEU A 553 7.13 -17.89 -1.41
CA LEU A 553 6.79 -17.48 -2.78
C LEU A 553 6.71 -18.66 -3.75
N THR A 554 7.62 -19.63 -3.64
CA THR A 554 7.60 -20.82 -4.52
C THR A 554 6.39 -21.71 -4.23
N ASN A 555 6.03 -21.91 -2.96
CA ASN A 555 4.81 -22.60 -2.57
C ASN A 555 3.57 -21.87 -3.12
N ARG A 556 3.51 -20.54 -2.95
CA ARG A 556 2.41 -19.74 -3.49
C ARG A 556 2.32 -19.85 -5.02
N ALA A 557 3.46 -19.83 -5.72
CA ALA A 557 3.50 -19.98 -7.18
C ALA A 557 3.01 -21.36 -7.62
N THR A 558 3.44 -22.43 -6.93
CA THR A 558 2.98 -23.80 -7.19
C THR A 558 1.49 -23.94 -6.93
N THR A 559 1.00 -23.53 -5.76
CA THR A 559 -0.43 -23.59 -5.42
C THR A 559 -1.27 -22.81 -6.42
N PHE A 560 -0.85 -21.59 -6.79
CA PHE A 560 -1.52 -20.79 -7.80
C PHE A 560 -1.55 -21.52 -9.15
N TYR A 561 -0.42 -22.06 -9.60
CA TYR A 561 -0.34 -22.75 -10.88
C TYR A 561 -1.22 -24.00 -10.92
N GLU A 562 -1.15 -24.84 -9.88
CA GLU A 562 -1.90 -26.07 -9.77
C GLU A 562 -3.41 -25.83 -9.65
N SER A 563 -3.82 -24.68 -9.12
CA SER A 563 -5.23 -24.32 -8.98
C SER A 563 -5.87 -23.80 -10.28
N LEU A 564 -5.09 -23.52 -11.32
CA LEU A 564 -5.58 -23.10 -12.63
C LEU A 564 -6.07 -24.30 -13.47
N PRO A 565 -7.10 -24.12 -14.30
CA PRO A 565 -7.45 -25.12 -15.32
C PRO A 565 -6.35 -25.25 -16.39
N ALA A 566 -6.28 -26.40 -17.06
CA ALA A 566 -5.16 -26.75 -17.95
C ALA A 566 -4.88 -25.72 -19.07
N ASN A 567 -5.92 -25.07 -19.60
CA ASN A 567 -5.79 -24.00 -20.59
C ASN A 567 -5.13 -22.73 -20.01
N GLU A 568 -5.47 -22.37 -18.77
CA GLU A 568 -4.87 -21.24 -18.06
C GLU A 568 -3.47 -21.55 -17.54
N GLN A 569 -3.19 -22.79 -17.16
CA GLN A 569 -1.84 -23.25 -16.81
C GLN A 569 -0.85 -23.05 -17.96
N ALA A 570 -1.27 -23.30 -19.21
CA ALA A 570 -0.41 -23.07 -20.38
C ALA A 570 -0.03 -21.59 -20.53
N ILE A 571 -0.99 -20.68 -20.30
CA ILE A 571 -0.75 -19.22 -20.32
C ILE A 571 0.20 -18.81 -19.18
N ALA A 572 -0.08 -19.25 -17.95
CA ALA A 572 0.73 -18.93 -16.79
C ALA A 572 2.17 -19.43 -16.94
N LYS A 573 2.36 -20.67 -17.41
CA LYS A 573 3.67 -21.26 -17.72
C LYS A 573 4.45 -20.40 -18.71
N ARG A 574 3.81 -19.98 -19.80
CA ARG A 574 4.43 -19.08 -20.79
C ARG A 574 4.90 -17.78 -20.14
N ILE A 575 4.04 -17.13 -19.36
CA ILE A 575 4.36 -15.86 -18.71
C ILE A 575 5.58 -16.02 -17.80
N PHE A 576 5.61 -17.04 -16.93
CA PHE A 576 6.74 -17.28 -16.03
C PHE A 576 8.06 -17.55 -16.76
N ILE A 577 8.03 -18.33 -17.84
CA ILE A 577 9.22 -18.60 -18.68
C ILE A 577 9.71 -17.32 -19.35
N ALA A 578 8.77 -16.52 -19.89
CA ALA A 578 9.08 -15.28 -20.56
C ALA A 578 9.78 -14.29 -19.62
N LEU A 579 9.34 -14.20 -18.36
CA LEU A 579 9.87 -13.32 -17.32
C LEU A 579 11.23 -13.72 -16.74
N CYS A 580 11.83 -14.81 -17.24
CA CYS A 580 13.19 -15.20 -16.87
C CYS A 580 14.18 -14.76 -17.94
N ASP A 581 15.46 -14.75 -17.59
CA ASP A 581 16.57 -14.79 -18.51
C ASP A 581 17.44 -16.04 -18.28
N LEU A 582 17.93 -16.64 -19.37
CA LEU A 582 18.65 -17.92 -19.40
C LEU A 582 20.14 -17.59 -19.43
N GLY A 583 20.79 -17.69 -18.28
CA GLY A 583 22.21 -17.35 -18.18
C GLY A 583 23.07 -18.21 -19.12
N ASP A 584 24.07 -17.58 -19.77
CA ASP A 584 25.13 -18.29 -20.49
C ASP A 584 26.17 -18.81 -19.50
N GLY A 585 25.82 -19.90 -18.80
CA GLY A 585 26.65 -20.48 -17.73
C GLY A 585 26.59 -19.73 -16.40
N ARG A 586 25.75 -18.69 -16.30
CA ARG A 586 25.39 -17.98 -15.05
C ARG A 586 24.04 -18.45 -14.53
N LEU A 587 23.75 -18.15 -13.26
CA LEU A 587 22.42 -18.39 -12.67
C LEU A 587 21.34 -17.66 -13.48
N ASP A 588 20.23 -18.34 -13.71
CA ASP A 588 19.04 -17.76 -14.35
C ASP A 588 18.51 -16.60 -13.49
N GLN A 589 18.10 -15.50 -14.13
CA GLN A 589 17.65 -14.28 -13.45
C GLN A 589 16.25 -13.86 -13.92
N GLY A 590 15.57 -13.01 -13.15
CA GLY A 590 14.35 -12.37 -13.63
C GLY A 590 14.68 -11.29 -14.67
N ARG A 591 13.80 -11.09 -15.65
CA ARG A 591 13.88 -9.96 -16.58
C ARG A 591 12.54 -9.24 -16.68
N SER A 592 12.62 -7.96 -17.04
CA SER A 592 11.47 -7.16 -17.43
C SER A 592 11.01 -7.54 -18.83
N VAL A 593 9.72 -7.83 -18.99
CA VAL A 593 9.12 -8.26 -20.25
C VAL A 593 7.98 -7.36 -20.61
N ARG A 594 7.88 -7.02 -21.89
CA ARG A 594 6.75 -6.27 -22.41
C ARG A 594 5.53 -7.15 -22.58
N LYS A 595 4.34 -6.63 -22.27
CA LYS A 595 3.07 -7.35 -22.49
C LYS A 595 2.92 -7.83 -23.93
N SER A 596 3.39 -7.05 -24.91
CA SER A 596 3.36 -7.46 -26.33
C SER A 596 4.16 -8.72 -26.65
N GLU A 597 5.25 -9.02 -25.91
CA GLU A 597 6.05 -10.25 -26.07
C GLU A 597 5.28 -11.50 -25.60
N LEU A 598 4.34 -11.33 -24.67
CA LEU A 598 3.56 -12.42 -24.12
C LEU A 598 2.43 -12.88 -25.06
N ILE A 599 1.99 -12.02 -25.98
CA ILE A 599 0.87 -12.26 -26.89
C ILE A 599 1.33 -13.04 -28.13
N ASN A 600 0.64 -14.14 -28.43
CA ASN A 600 0.89 -14.96 -29.63
C ASN A 600 -0.46 -15.48 -30.21
N PRO A 601 -0.47 -16.19 -31.36
CA PRO A 601 -1.72 -16.70 -31.93
C PRO A 601 -2.49 -17.67 -31.04
N GLN A 602 -1.80 -18.34 -30.11
CA GLN A 602 -2.40 -19.30 -29.17
C GLN A 602 -2.99 -18.61 -27.93
N PHE A 603 -2.41 -17.48 -27.52
CA PHE A 603 -2.76 -16.71 -26.33
C PHE A 603 -3.00 -15.25 -26.70
N SER A 604 -4.27 -14.89 -26.84
CA SER A 604 -4.69 -13.53 -27.21
C SER A 604 -4.35 -12.50 -26.13
N ALA A 605 -4.36 -11.22 -26.51
CA ALA A 605 -4.15 -10.10 -25.59
C ALA A 605 -5.08 -10.15 -24.37
N VAL A 606 -6.34 -10.53 -24.58
CA VAL A 606 -7.36 -10.71 -23.53
C VAL A 606 -6.95 -11.77 -22.51
N MET A 607 -6.53 -12.93 -23.01
CA MET A 607 -6.19 -14.08 -22.16
C MET A 607 -4.95 -13.79 -21.32
N VAL A 608 -3.94 -13.17 -21.94
CA VAL A 608 -2.72 -12.73 -21.26
C VAL A 608 -3.04 -11.69 -20.19
N GLU A 609 -3.82 -10.65 -20.52
CA GLU A 609 -4.22 -9.63 -19.55
C GLU A 609 -4.94 -10.22 -18.34
N ARG A 610 -5.93 -11.09 -18.57
CA ARG A 610 -6.66 -11.76 -17.49
C ARG A 610 -5.73 -12.59 -16.61
N MET A 611 -4.75 -13.27 -17.19
CA MET A 611 -3.78 -14.05 -16.42
C MET A 611 -2.83 -13.15 -15.63
N LEU A 612 -2.37 -12.04 -16.20
CA LEU A 612 -1.54 -11.06 -15.51
C LEU A 612 -2.28 -10.45 -14.31
N GLN A 613 -3.55 -10.11 -14.46
CA GLN A 613 -4.40 -9.66 -13.35
C GLN A 613 -4.44 -10.69 -12.21
N LYS A 614 -4.59 -11.98 -12.54
CA LYS A 614 -4.55 -13.08 -11.56
C LYS A 614 -3.17 -13.21 -10.89
N LEU A 615 -2.08 -13.09 -11.66
CA LEU A 615 -0.71 -13.20 -11.16
C LEU A 615 -0.30 -12.02 -10.27
N VAL A 616 -0.72 -10.81 -10.62
CA VAL A 616 -0.51 -9.60 -9.80
C VAL A 616 -1.37 -9.66 -8.54
N ALA A 617 -2.62 -10.13 -8.65
CA ALA A 617 -3.45 -10.41 -7.48
C ALA A 617 -2.81 -11.45 -6.54
N ALA A 618 -2.20 -12.49 -7.10
CA ALA A 618 -1.42 -13.49 -6.37
C ALA A 618 -0.05 -12.99 -5.89
N ARG A 619 0.36 -11.77 -6.25
CA ARG A 619 1.66 -11.15 -5.91
C ARG A 619 2.87 -11.96 -6.38
N LEU A 620 2.74 -12.67 -7.51
CA LEU A 620 3.84 -13.42 -8.13
C LEU A 620 4.57 -12.58 -9.19
N VAL A 621 3.91 -11.53 -9.66
CA VAL A 621 4.36 -10.62 -10.70
C VAL A 621 4.08 -9.18 -10.26
N VAL A 622 4.93 -8.26 -10.69
CA VAL A 622 4.74 -6.81 -10.56
C VAL A 622 4.62 -6.23 -11.97
N SER A 623 3.68 -5.31 -12.13
CA SER A 623 3.48 -4.60 -13.39
C SER A 623 3.68 -3.09 -13.22
N ASP A 624 4.29 -2.52 -14.25
CA ASP A 624 4.42 -1.09 -14.45
C ASP A 624 3.10 -0.41 -14.87
N LYS A 625 1.96 -1.11 -15.01
CA LYS A 625 0.60 -0.50 -15.11
C LYS A 625 -0.38 -1.01 -14.05
N PRO A 626 -1.52 -0.33 -13.77
CA PRO A 626 -2.54 -0.81 -12.84
C PRO A 626 -3.37 -1.94 -13.47
N HIS A 627 -3.59 -3.02 -12.71
CA HIS A 627 -4.59 -4.03 -13.03
C HIS A 627 -5.89 -3.71 -12.28
N LEU A 628 -6.97 -3.53 -13.03
CA LEU A 628 -8.31 -3.29 -12.51
C LEU A 628 -8.75 -4.47 -11.63
N ALA A 629 -8.86 -4.25 -10.32
CA ALA A 629 -9.61 -5.14 -9.45
C ALA A 629 -11.09 -4.96 -9.80
N ALA A 630 -11.75 -6.01 -10.31
CA ALA A 630 -13.17 -5.98 -10.62
C ALA A 630 -13.98 -5.55 -9.38
N GLN A 631 -14.57 -4.36 -9.43
CA GLN A 631 -15.53 -3.88 -8.44
C GLN A 631 -16.93 -4.21 -8.94
N THR A 632 -17.66 -5.03 -8.19
CA THR A 632 -19.12 -5.17 -8.33
C THR A 632 -19.79 -4.69 -7.03
N ASN A 633 -20.70 -3.73 -7.16
CA ASN A 633 -21.62 -3.25 -6.11
C ASN A 633 -21.02 -2.80 -4.77
N GLY A 634 -20.12 -1.81 -4.77
CA GLY A 634 -19.75 -1.09 -3.54
C GLY A 634 -19.02 -1.92 -2.48
N GLN A 635 -18.73 -3.18 -2.76
CA GLN A 635 -17.79 -4.02 -2.01
C GLN A 635 -16.59 -4.27 -2.92
N THR A 636 -15.41 -3.86 -2.47
CA THR A 636 -14.16 -4.38 -3.03
C THR A 636 -14.17 -5.87 -2.74
N ILE A 637 -14.34 -6.72 -3.78
CA ILE A 637 -14.17 -8.16 -3.60
C ILE A 637 -12.72 -8.37 -3.16
N ALA A 638 -12.57 -8.69 -1.87
CA ALA A 638 -11.30 -9.01 -1.28
C ALA A 638 -10.73 -10.23 -2.00
N THR A 639 -9.50 -10.11 -2.50
CA THR A 639 -8.69 -11.18 -3.07
C THR A 639 -8.36 -12.32 -2.07
N ALA A 640 -8.85 -12.23 -0.83
CA ALA A 640 -8.89 -13.33 0.13
C ALA A 640 -10.00 -14.37 -0.17
N ALA A 641 -10.91 -14.11 -1.11
CA ALA A 641 -12.03 -15.00 -1.43
C ALA A 641 -11.75 -16.02 -2.57
N TRP A 642 -10.49 -16.35 -2.91
CA TRP A 642 -10.26 -17.51 -3.78
C TRP A 642 -10.58 -18.85 -3.07
N GLN A 643 -10.79 -18.84 -1.76
CA GLN A 643 -11.28 -20.02 -1.02
C GLN A 643 -12.80 -20.22 -1.05
N ALA A 644 -13.62 -19.35 -1.67
CA ALA A 644 -15.06 -19.60 -1.75
C ALA A 644 -15.73 -18.88 -2.92
N ASN A 645 -15.84 -19.56 -4.07
CA ASN A 645 -17.06 -19.72 -4.89
C ASN A 645 -16.72 -19.98 -6.37
N HIS A 646 -17.10 -21.18 -6.82
CA HIS A 646 -16.79 -21.79 -8.12
C HIS A 646 -17.80 -21.43 -9.23
N HIS A 647 -18.36 -20.22 -9.28
CA HIS A 647 -19.29 -19.86 -10.36
C HIS A 647 -19.21 -18.37 -10.76
N SER A 648 -18.44 -18.05 -11.81
CA SER A 648 -18.57 -16.77 -12.54
C SER A 648 -19.28 -17.01 -13.88
N ASN A 649 -20.35 -16.25 -14.12
CA ASN A 649 -21.35 -16.46 -15.16
C ASN A 649 -20.95 -15.84 -16.52
N ARG A 650 -21.63 -16.27 -17.59
CA ARG A 650 -21.32 -16.02 -19.02
C ARG A 650 -21.40 -14.54 -19.47
N SER A 651 -21.93 -13.64 -18.65
CA SER A 651 -22.18 -12.21 -18.95
C SER A 651 -20.96 -11.29 -18.80
N ASP A 652 -19.89 -11.72 -18.13
CA ASP A 652 -18.64 -10.94 -17.99
C ASP A 652 -17.77 -10.96 -19.26
N MET A 653 -18.15 -11.79 -20.25
CA MET A 653 -17.34 -12.12 -21.42
C MET A 653 -17.44 -11.07 -22.54
N SER A 654 -18.53 -10.29 -22.61
CA SER A 654 -18.75 -9.28 -23.65
C SER A 654 -18.02 -7.96 -23.36
N ILE A 655 -17.92 -7.56 -22.08
CA ILE A 655 -17.28 -6.30 -21.66
C ILE A 655 -15.75 -6.39 -21.80
N ILE A 656 -15.17 -7.55 -21.44
CA ILE A 656 -13.72 -7.81 -21.54
C ILE A 656 -13.26 -7.96 -23.00
N ALA A 657 -14.10 -8.55 -23.86
CA ALA A 657 -13.82 -8.65 -25.29
C ALA A 657 -13.78 -7.26 -25.96
N HIS A 658 -14.68 -6.36 -25.55
CA HIS A 658 -14.77 -5.00 -26.08
C HIS A 658 -13.54 -4.14 -25.77
N TRP A 659 -12.94 -4.28 -24.58
CA TRP A 659 -11.76 -3.47 -24.17
C TRP A 659 -10.43 -3.92 -24.79
N CYS A 660 -10.34 -5.16 -25.28
CA CYS A 660 -9.12 -5.63 -25.93
C CYS A 660 -9.08 -5.39 -27.44
N GLU A 661 -10.23 -5.15 -28.07
CA GLU A 661 -10.30 -4.83 -29.50
C GLU A 661 -9.77 -3.43 -29.82
N GLN A 662 -9.58 -2.60 -28.81
CA GLN A 662 -9.36 -1.18 -29.03
C GLN A 662 -8.05 -0.69 -28.36
N GLY A 663 -6.95 -0.78 -29.13
CA GLY A 663 -5.82 0.16 -29.05
C GLY A 663 -4.76 -0.03 -27.96
N ILE A 664 -3.70 -0.77 -28.28
CA ILE A 664 -2.42 -0.81 -27.54
C ILE A 664 -1.65 0.49 -27.80
N THR A 665 -1.44 1.36 -26.80
CA THR A 665 -0.58 2.56 -26.96
C THR A 665 0.44 2.85 -25.85
N SER A 666 0.60 1.97 -24.85
CA SER A 666 1.92 1.84 -24.17
C SER A 666 2.13 0.40 -23.71
N ASP A 667 3.29 -0.16 -24.05
CA ASP A 667 3.61 -1.57 -23.86
C ASP A 667 4.11 -1.78 -22.42
N GLU A 668 3.20 -2.21 -21.56
CA GLU A 668 3.38 -2.47 -20.13
C GLU A 668 4.54 -3.43 -19.87
N ARG A 669 5.38 -3.08 -18.89
CA ARG A 669 6.47 -3.94 -18.42
C ARG A 669 6.06 -4.76 -17.22
N ILE A 670 6.49 -6.00 -17.23
CA ILE A 670 6.07 -7.05 -16.32
C ILE A 670 7.34 -7.71 -15.79
N GLU A 671 7.44 -7.86 -14.48
CA GLU A 671 8.58 -8.46 -13.78
C GLU A 671 8.12 -9.47 -12.74
N LEU A 672 8.96 -10.46 -12.42
CA LEU A 672 8.70 -11.34 -11.29
C LEU A 672 8.77 -10.55 -9.99
N ALA A 673 7.87 -10.86 -9.05
CA ALA A 673 7.84 -10.18 -7.76
C ALA A 673 9.15 -10.35 -6.97
N HIS A 674 9.86 -11.46 -7.16
CA HIS A 674 11.14 -11.68 -6.50
C HIS A 674 12.05 -12.65 -7.26
N LYS A 675 13.38 -12.44 -7.16
CA LYS A 675 14.40 -13.30 -7.77
C LYS A 675 14.35 -14.76 -7.31
N SER A 676 13.83 -15.02 -6.10
CA SER A 676 13.71 -16.38 -5.57
C SER A 676 12.78 -17.28 -6.39
N LEU A 677 11.83 -16.71 -7.15
CA LEU A 677 11.00 -17.50 -8.05
C LEU A 677 11.83 -18.14 -9.17
N VAL A 678 12.90 -17.47 -9.63
CA VAL A 678 13.81 -18.04 -10.64
C VAL A 678 14.82 -19.00 -10.01
N SER A 679 15.34 -18.65 -8.83
CA SER A 679 16.37 -19.45 -8.18
C SER A 679 15.84 -20.67 -7.42
N ASP A 680 14.62 -20.65 -6.90
CA ASP A 680 14.20 -21.69 -5.94
C ASP A 680 12.94 -22.45 -6.41
N TRP A 681 12.20 -21.95 -7.41
CA TRP A 681 10.99 -22.63 -7.90
C TRP A 681 11.33 -23.80 -8.82
N HIS A 682 11.09 -25.02 -8.33
CA HIS A 682 11.44 -26.25 -9.04
C HIS A 682 10.71 -26.40 -10.39
N LEU A 683 9.40 -26.12 -10.45
CA LEU A 683 8.62 -26.24 -11.69
C LEU A 683 9.13 -25.31 -12.78
N LEU A 684 9.41 -24.05 -12.43
CA LEU A 684 9.95 -23.08 -13.39
C LEU A 684 11.34 -23.50 -13.88
N ARG A 685 12.20 -23.99 -12.99
CA ARG A 685 13.51 -24.54 -13.39
C ARG A 685 13.38 -25.73 -14.33
N GLN A 686 12.46 -26.66 -14.05
CA GLN A 686 12.18 -27.77 -14.96
C GLN A 686 11.72 -27.28 -16.32
N TRP A 687 10.83 -26.28 -16.37
CA TRP A 687 10.38 -25.70 -17.64
C TRP A 687 11.51 -25.01 -18.41
N LEU A 688 12.37 -24.26 -17.72
CA LEU A 688 13.54 -23.61 -18.32
C LEU A 688 14.59 -24.61 -18.80
N GLN A 689 14.71 -25.77 -18.15
CA GLN A 689 15.65 -26.84 -18.53
C GLN A 689 15.13 -27.72 -19.66
N ALA A 690 13.82 -27.97 -19.73
CA ALA A 690 13.21 -28.89 -20.69
C ALA A 690 13.51 -28.52 -22.15
N ASP A 691 13.58 -27.22 -22.47
CA ASP A 691 13.88 -26.76 -23.83
C ASP A 691 14.71 -25.46 -23.88
N ARG A 692 15.82 -25.45 -23.13
CA ARG A 692 16.73 -24.30 -23.02
C ARG A 692 17.24 -23.77 -24.38
N PRO A 693 17.60 -24.63 -25.36
CA PRO A 693 18.04 -24.15 -26.68
C PRO A 693 16.94 -23.44 -27.46
N ALA A 694 15.71 -23.98 -27.49
CA ALA A 694 14.59 -23.37 -28.17
C ALA A 694 14.23 -22.01 -27.55
N LEU A 695 14.20 -21.91 -26.22
CA LEU A 695 13.91 -20.66 -25.52
C LEU A 695 14.95 -19.56 -25.80
N ARG A 696 16.24 -19.91 -25.94
CA ARG A 696 17.28 -18.95 -26.34
C ARG A 696 17.06 -18.43 -27.76
N GLN A 697 16.74 -19.34 -28.68
CA GLN A 697 16.49 -18.99 -30.06
C GLN A 697 15.22 -18.13 -30.21
N GLN A 698 14.17 -18.43 -29.43
CA GLN A 698 12.99 -17.59 -29.29
C GLN A 698 13.37 -16.17 -28.85
N ARG A 699 14.15 -16.02 -27.77
CA ARG A 699 14.50 -14.69 -27.24
C ARG A 699 15.37 -13.86 -28.18
N ASP A 700 16.31 -14.48 -28.88
CA ASP A 700 17.10 -13.79 -29.91
C ASP A 700 16.18 -13.25 -31.02
N LEU A 701 15.21 -14.05 -31.48
CA LEU A 701 14.25 -13.62 -32.50
C LEU A 701 13.32 -12.50 -32.02
N GLU A 702 12.81 -12.58 -30.79
CA GLU A 702 11.96 -11.54 -30.19
C GLU A 702 12.73 -10.23 -30.00
N THR A 703 13.98 -10.31 -29.54
CA THR A 703 14.86 -9.14 -29.38
C THR A 703 15.14 -8.46 -30.73
N ARG A 704 15.46 -9.24 -31.77
CA ARG A 704 15.70 -8.70 -33.12
C ARG A 704 14.44 -8.09 -33.72
N ALA A 705 13.28 -8.73 -33.54
CA ALA A 705 12.00 -8.20 -33.98
C ALA A 705 11.70 -6.85 -33.31
N TRP A 706 12.03 -6.71 -32.02
CA TRP A 706 11.87 -5.45 -31.31
C TRP A 706 12.84 -4.36 -31.77
N ILE A 707 14.12 -4.68 -31.99
CA ILE A 707 15.10 -3.73 -32.56
C ILE A 707 14.64 -3.25 -33.94
N TRP A 708 14.10 -4.14 -34.77
CA TRP A 708 13.53 -3.79 -36.06
C TRP A 708 12.31 -2.87 -35.92
N HIS A 709 11.39 -3.17 -35.01
CA HIS A 709 10.19 -2.37 -34.77
C HIS A 709 10.52 -0.96 -34.24
N SER A 710 11.39 -0.88 -33.22
CA SER A 710 11.80 0.38 -32.59
C SER A 710 12.57 1.33 -33.52
N ARG A 711 13.19 0.82 -34.58
CA ARG A 711 13.90 1.63 -35.60
C ARG A 711 13.03 2.04 -36.80
N GLY A 712 11.72 1.80 -36.72
CA GLY A 712 10.74 2.21 -37.73
C GLY A 712 10.64 1.20 -38.88
N GLU A 713 9.63 0.32 -38.78
CA GLU A 713 9.34 -0.87 -39.61
C GLU A 713 9.56 -0.73 -41.13
N LEU A 714 9.52 0.50 -41.68
CA LEU A 714 9.46 0.80 -43.12
C LEU A 714 10.78 1.33 -43.73
N LYS A 715 11.84 1.60 -42.94
CA LYS A 715 13.05 2.29 -43.46
C LYS A 715 14.33 1.46 -43.54
N CYS A 716 14.42 0.27 -42.95
CA CYS A 716 15.68 -0.47 -42.89
C CYS A 716 15.52 -1.97 -43.19
N SER A 717 15.62 -2.35 -44.47
CA SER A 717 15.70 -3.76 -44.90
C SER A 717 16.90 -4.52 -44.32
N ASP A 718 17.90 -3.79 -43.84
CA ASP A 718 19.19 -4.34 -43.40
C ASP A 718 19.12 -5.04 -42.03
N TYR A 719 18.02 -4.85 -41.28
CA TYR A 719 17.78 -5.51 -39.99
C TYR A 719 16.93 -6.78 -40.11
N LEU A 720 16.42 -7.10 -41.32
CA LEU A 720 15.69 -8.33 -41.57
C LEU A 720 16.64 -9.54 -41.61
N LEU A 721 16.12 -10.72 -41.29
CA LEU A 721 16.93 -11.94 -41.26
C LEU A 721 17.35 -12.35 -42.68
N GLY A 722 18.65 -12.58 -42.87
CA GLY A 722 19.18 -13.13 -44.12
C GLY A 722 18.82 -14.60 -44.34
N GLN A 723 18.88 -15.04 -45.59
CA GLN A 723 18.47 -16.40 -45.99
C GLN A 723 19.18 -17.52 -45.24
N LYS A 724 20.50 -17.38 -45.02
CA LYS A 724 21.29 -18.39 -44.29
C LYS A 724 20.72 -18.61 -42.89
N TYR A 725 20.48 -17.52 -42.17
CA TYR A 725 19.89 -17.58 -40.84
C TYR A 725 18.46 -18.12 -40.85
N LEU A 726 17.63 -17.74 -41.83
CA LEU A 726 16.27 -18.27 -41.99
C LEU A 726 16.26 -19.79 -42.22
N ASN A 727 17.26 -20.33 -42.92
CA ASN A 727 17.44 -21.77 -43.08
C ASN A 727 17.91 -22.42 -41.77
N ASP A 728 18.86 -21.79 -41.08
CA ASP A 728 19.40 -22.29 -39.80
C ASP A 728 18.30 -22.38 -38.72
N ILE A 729 17.32 -21.46 -38.72
CA ILE A 729 16.19 -21.47 -37.78
C ILE A 729 14.96 -22.22 -38.30
N SER A 730 15.00 -22.80 -39.51
CA SER A 730 13.81 -23.36 -40.17
C SER A 730 13.16 -24.52 -39.39
N GLN A 731 13.98 -25.42 -38.83
CA GLN A 731 13.50 -26.51 -37.98
C GLN A 731 12.85 -25.98 -36.69
N PHE A 732 13.44 -24.96 -36.07
CA PHE A 732 12.85 -24.29 -34.91
C PHE A 732 11.49 -23.67 -35.25
N LEU A 733 11.37 -22.98 -36.39
CA LEU A 733 10.10 -22.37 -36.80
C LEU A 733 8.99 -23.38 -37.11
N LEU A 734 9.34 -24.62 -37.49
CA LEU A 734 8.35 -25.68 -37.71
C LEU A 734 7.75 -26.19 -36.39
N VAL A 735 8.56 -26.28 -35.33
CA VAL A 735 8.15 -26.85 -34.05
C VAL A 735 7.61 -25.77 -33.10
N HIS A 736 8.29 -24.63 -32.99
CA HIS A 736 8.01 -23.56 -32.01
C HIS A 736 7.51 -22.25 -32.64
N GLY A 737 7.30 -22.20 -33.96
CA GLY A 737 6.95 -20.95 -34.65
C GLY A 737 5.66 -20.30 -34.14
N GLN A 738 4.70 -21.09 -33.65
CA GLN A 738 3.45 -20.60 -33.07
C GLN A 738 3.62 -20.03 -31.65
N GLU A 739 4.72 -20.37 -30.97
CA GLU A 739 5.04 -19.87 -29.62
C GLU A 739 5.67 -18.47 -29.66
N LEU A 740 6.16 -18.02 -30.82
CA LEU A 740 6.72 -16.68 -30.99
C LEU A 740 5.67 -15.59 -30.82
N SER A 741 6.08 -14.42 -30.31
CA SER A 741 5.21 -13.24 -30.23
C SER A 741 4.66 -12.83 -31.61
N THR A 742 3.51 -12.17 -31.61
CA THR A 742 2.89 -11.66 -32.86
C THR A 742 3.83 -10.74 -33.63
N LEU A 743 4.64 -9.94 -32.92
CA LEU A 743 5.67 -9.08 -33.50
C LEU A 743 6.79 -9.89 -34.18
N ALA A 744 7.30 -10.93 -33.49
CA ALA A 744 8.34 -11.80 -34.03
C ALA A 744 7.87 -12.56 -35.27
N GLN A 745 6.60 -13.02 -35.29
CA GLN A 745 6.02 -13.66 -36.46
C GLN A 745 5.92 -12.71 -37.67
N LYS A 746 5.47 -11.46 -37.44
CA LYS A 746 5.44 -10.42 -38.49
C LYS A 746 6.84 -10.15 -39.04
N PHE A 747 7.83 -10.02 -38.16
CA PHE A 747 9.24 -9.84 -38.51
C PHE A 747 9.79 -11.00 -39.37
N ILE A 748 9.46 -12.25 -39.00
CA ILE A 748 9.89 -13.44 -39.74
C ILE A 748 9.18 -13.55 -41.10
N GLN A 749 7.88 -13.28 -41.17
CA GLN A 749 7.14 -13.28 -42.44
C GLN A 749 7.72 -12.26 -43.43
N LEU A 750 8.01 -11.04 -42.95
CA LEU A 750 8.65 -10.01 -43.76
C LEU A 750 10.07 -10.40 -44.16
N SER A 751 10.85 -11.00 -43.26
CA SER A 751 12.19 -11.51 -43.57
C SER A 751 12.15 -12.59 -44.66
N LYS A 752 11.22 -13.56 -44.57
CA LYS A 752 11.03 -14.60 -45.59
C LYS A 752 10.66 -14.01 -46.95
N ARG A 753 9.71 -13.07 -47.00
CA ARG A 753 9.31 -12.40 -48.25
C ARG A 753 10.50 -11.67 -48.88
N THR A 754 11.23 -10.87 -48.10
CA THR A 754 12.37 -10.11 -48.59
C THR A 754 13.52 -11.01 -49.06
N ALA A 755 13.80 -12.11 -48.36
CA ALA A 755 14.84 -13.05 -48.75
C ALA A 755 14.52 -13.75 -50.09
N ILE A 756 13.25 -14.11 -50.33
CA ILE A 756 12.79 -14.62 -51.63
C ILE A 756 13.00 -13.56 -52.72
N TYR A 757 12.56 -12.31 -52.50
CA TYR A 757 12.77 -11.22 -53.47
C TYR A 757 14.25 -10.95 -53.78
N GLN A 758 15.13 -11.00 -52.77
CA GLN A 758 16.57 -10.85 -52.98
C GLN A 758 17.17 -12.02 -53.77
N GLN A 759 16.68 -13.25 -53.58
CA GLN A 759 17.11 -14.40 -54.37
C GLN A 759 16.67 -14.27 -55.84
N TRP A 760 15.43 -13.86 -56.09
CA TRP A 760 14.95 -13.57 -57.45
C TRP A 760 15.76 -12.45 -58.08
N ARG A 761 16.02 -11.35 -57.36
CA ARG A 761 16.85 -10.26 -57.88
C ARG A 761 18.27 -10.71 -58.21
N ASN A 762 18.94 -11.45 -57.32
CA ASN A 762 20.30 -11.91 -57.55
C ASN A 762 20.38 -12.95 -58.67
N ARG A 763 19.39 -13.84 -58.81
CA ARG A 763 19.29 -14.76 -59.94
C ARG A 763 19.00 -14.03 -61.25
N SER A 764 18.08 -13.06 -61.24
CA SER A 764 17.77 -12.23 -62.40
C SER A 764 18.99 -11.41 -62.82
N VAL A 765 19.74 -10.81 -61.89
CA VAL A 765 21.00 -10.11 -62.21
C VAL A 765 22.06 -11.08 -62.71
N ALA A 766 22.23 -12.25 -62.08
CA ALA A 766 23.20 -13.25 -62.54
C ALA A 766 22.89 -13.83 -63.93
N VAL A 767 21.64 -13.79 -64.38
CA VAL A 767 21.21 -14.22 -65.73
C VAL A 767 21.20 -13.05 -66.72
N LEU A 768 20.66 -11.90 -66.33
CA LEU A 768 20.49 -10.73 -67.19
C LEU A 768 21.82 -10.02 -67.48
N LEU A 769 22.76 -10.01 -66.55
CA LEU A 769 24.05 -9.34 -66.73
C LEU A 769 24.92 -10.04 -67.78
N PRO A 770 25.11 -11.39 -67.78
CA PRO A 770 25.77 -12.07 -68.89
C PRO A 770 24.97 -12.01 -70.20
N LEU A 771 23.63 -12.03 -70.16
CA LEU A 771 22.82 -11.83 -71.37
C LEU A 771 22.98 -10.41 -71.97
N ALA A 772 23.06 -9.37 -71.13
CA ALA A 772 23.30 -8.00 -71.56
C ALA A 772 24.72 -7.83 -72.10
N VAL A 773 25.71 -8.48 -71.49
CA VAL A 773 27.09 -8.52 -72.00
C VAL A 773 27.13 -9.24 -73.35
N MET A 774 26.47 -10.40 -73.48
CA MET A 774 26.36 -11.14 -74.74
C MET A 774 25.66 -10.32 -75.83
N ALA A 775 24.53 -9.66 -75.51
CA ALA A 775 23.82 -8.78 -76.43
C ALA A 775 24.65 -7.55 -76.81
N GLY A 776 25.44 -6.99 -75.88
CA GLY A 776 26.39 -5.93 -76.14
C GLY A 776 27.54 -6.38 -77.05
N MET A 777 28.06 -7.59 -76.85
CA MET A 777 29.09 -8.18 -77.70
C MET A 777 28.56 -8.50 -79.10
N THR A 778 27.35 -9.03 -79.23
CA THR A 778 26.73 -9.27 -80.54
C THR A 778 26.41 -7.96 -81.25
N ALA A 779 25.86 -6.95 -80.57
CA ALA A 779 25.64 -5.62 -81.13
C ALA A 779 26.97 -4.94 -81.52
N SER A 780 28.04 -5.13 -80.75
CA SER A 780 29.38 -4.65 -81.08
C SER A 780 29.97 -5.36 -82.30
N LEU A 781 29.79 -6.69 -82.42
CA LEU A 781 30.20 -7.46 -83.60
C LEU A 781 29.41 -7.07 -84.84
N VAL A 782 28.09 -6.91 -84.72
CA VAL A 782 27.23 -6.42 -85.83
C VAL A 782 27.63 -5.00 -86.22
N ARG A 783 27.86 -4.11 -85.25
CA ARG A 783 28.38 -2.75 -85.52
C ARG A 783 29.75 -2.81 -86.18
N HIS A 784 30.63 -3.71 -85.75
CA HIS A 784 31.96 -3.87 -86.33
C HIS A 784 31.88 -4.38 -87.78
N GLN A 785 31.04 -5.39 -88.04
CA GLN A 785 30.74 -5.88 -89.40
C GLN A 785 30.15 -4.77 -90.28
N LEU A 786 29.19 -4.00 -89.76
CA LEU A 786 28.63 -2.86 -90.47
C LEU A 786 29.71 -1.81 -90.74
N THR A 787 30.53 -1.41 -89.76
CA THR A 787 31.64 -0.47 -89.99
C THR A 787 32.68 -0.99 -90.99
N MET A 788 32.94 -2.31 -91.03
CA MET A 788 33.81 -2.94 -92.04
C MET A 788 33.17 -2.90 -93.45
N THR A 789 31.84 -3.01 -93.56
CA THR A 789 31.13 -2.81 -94.83
C THR A 789 31.07 -1.34 -95.26
N TRP A 790 31.15 -0.39 -94.32
CA TRP A 790 31.24 1.04 -94.63
C TRP A 790 32.68 1.50 -94.92
N GLN A 791 33.71 0.86 -94.35
CA GLN A 791 35.13 1.13 -94.64
C GLN A 791 35.64 0.46 -95.93
N SER A 792 34.88 -0.46 -96.54
CA SER A 792 35.19 -1.03 -97.86
C SER A 792 34.59 -0.22 -99.03
N ARG A 793 34.03 0.97 -98.79
CA ARG A 793 33.53 1.87 -99.85
C ARG A 793 34.15 3.27 -99.91
N THR A 794 35.22 3.54 -99.17
CA THR A 794 35.95 4.81 -99.33
C THR A 794 37.46 4.65 -99.19
N ALA A 795 38.14 4.44 -100.32
CA ALA A 795 39.51 4.89 -100.55
C ALA A 795 39.62 5.51 -101.97
N PRO A 796 40.53 6.48 -102.19
CA PRO A 796 40.44 7.49 -103.25
C PRO A 796 41.48 7.33 -104.39
N GLY A 797 41.20 7.99 -105.53
CA GLY A 797 42.09 8.19 -106.69
C GLY A 797 41.50 7.55 -107.96
N ILE A 798 41.20 8.27 -109.06
CA ILE A 798 42.15 8.93 -109.98
C ILE A 798 41.49 10.11 -110.74
N MET A 799 42.32 11.13 -111.00
CA MET A 799 42.28 12.30 -111.90
C MET A 799 41.33 12.38 -113.13
N THR A 800 40.67 13.56 -113.24
CA THR A 800 40.53 14.53 -114.38
C THR A 800 39.83 14.16 -115.71
N PRO A 801 39.49 15.13 -116.61
CA PRO A 801 38.88 16.47 -116.43
C PRO A 801 37.73 16.75 -117.45
N LEU A 802 36.95 17.82 -117.25
CA LEU A 802 36.73 18.91 -118.23
C LEU A 802 35.65 19.90 -117.76
N SER A 803 36.00 21.17 -118.02
CA SER A 803 35.24 22.43 -118.00
C SER A 803 33.81 22.33 -118.55
N THR A 804 32.85 23.18 -118.15
CA THR A 804 32.83 24.62 -118.45
C THR A 804 31.83 25.39 -117.58
N GLN A 805 32.20 26.64 -117.23
CA GLN A 805 31.39 27.89 -117.13
C GLN A 805 30.00 27.85 -116.43
N GLN A 806 29.53 28.85 -115.69
CA GLN A 806 29.97 30.14 -115.14
C GLN A 806 28.69 30.71 -114.47
N TRP A 807 28.83 31.44 -113.34
CA TRP A 807 27.92 32.49 -112.81
C TRP A 807 26.59 32.00 -112.18
N SER A 808 25.99 32.61 -111.15
CA SER A 808 26.32 33.71 -110.22
C SER A 808 25.21 33.82 -109.15
N ARG A 809 25.56 34.35 -107.97
CA ARG A 809 24.74 35.18 -107.05
C ARG A 809 23.55 34.59 -106.24
N ALA A 810 23.71 34.80 -104.93
CA ALA A 810 22.79 35.45 -103.97
C ALA A 810 21.55 34.71 -103.43
N GLY A 811 21.42 34.74 -102.10
CA GLY A 811 20.16 35.11 -101.44
C GLY A 811 19.51 34.09 -100.51
N ASN A 812 19.69 34.32 -99.20
CA ASN A 812 18.64 34.41 -98.17
C ASN A 812 17.76 33.19 -97.79
N THR A 813 17.80 32.89 -96.46
CA THR A 813 16.69 32.72 -95.48
C THR A 813 15.52 31.78 -95.85
N ILE A 814 15.05 30.84 -95.00
CA ILE A 814 14.31 31.03 -93.73
C ILE A 814 14.18 29.65 -93.02
N SER A 815 14.25 29.64 -91.68
CA SER A 815 13.99 28.50 -90.74
C SER A 815 12.49 28.07 -90.71
N PRO A 816 12.03 26.96 -90.05
CA PRO A 816 12.04 26.85 -88.57
C PRO A 816 12.12 25.42 -87.94
N GLN A 817 12.73 25.41 -86.74
CA GLN A 817 12.38 24.74 -85.47
C GLN A 817 11.64 23.38 -85.43
N LEU A 818 12.26 22.37 -84.79
CA LEU A 818 11.95 21.89 -83.41
C LEU A 818 12.97 20.81 -82.96
N PRO A 819 13.20 20.58 -81.65
CA PRO A 819 14.47 20.06 -81.12
C PRO A 819 14.39 18.61 -80.57
N GLN A 820 15.53 17.91 -80.58
CA GLN A 820 15.78 16.72 -79.75
C GLN A 820 17.13 16.80 -79.02
N ARG A 821 17.03 16.56 -77.70
CA ARG A 821 17.89 15.74 -76.82
C ARG A 821 19.42 15.94 -76.82
N TRP A 822 19.91 16.45 -75.69
CA TRP A 822 21.11 15.96 -74.98
C TRP A 822 20.59 15.47 -73.61
N GLY A 823 20.97 14.32 -73.03
CA GLY A 823 22.31 13.84 -72.78
C GLY A 823 22.59 14.05 -71.28
N ILE A 824 22.31 13.06 -70.42
CA ILE A 824 22.54 13.18 -68.96
C ILE A 824 23.62 12.17 -68.51
N LYS A 825 24.69 12.73 -67.93
CA LYS A 825 25.51 12.12 -66.89
C LYS A 825 25.38 13.01 -65.65
N GLY A 826 25.22 12.39 -64.48
CA GLY A 826 25.66 12.91 -63.18
C GLY A 826 24.76 13.94 -62.48
N THR A 827 24.39 13.61 -61.24
CA THR A 827 24.07 14.49 -60.10
C THR A 827 22.93 15.51 -60.25
N ASP A 828 21.79 15.21 -59.60
CA ASP A 828 21.06 16.14 -58.71
C ASP A 828 19.74 15.50 -58.24
N GLN A 829 19.65 15.14 -56.95
CA GLN A 829 18.42 14.62 -56.33
C GLN A 829 18.12 15.34 -55.01
N LEU A 830 18.09 16.68 -55.05
CA LEU A 830 17.76 17.54 -53.90
C LEU A 830 16.73 18.65 -54.20
N ALA A 831 15.99 18.60 -55.32
CA ALA A 831 15.10 19.70 -55.72
C ALA A 831 13.58 19.36 -55.81
N MET A 832 13.09 18.32 -55.10
CA MET A 832 11.66 17.94 -55.19
C MET A 832 10.94 17.74 -53.84
N THR A 833 11.58 18.11 -52.72
CA THR A 833 10.96 18.06 -51.38
C THR A 833 10.55 19.44 -50.86
N SER A 834 10.99 20.54 -51.48
CA SER A 834 10.71 21.90 -50.99
C SER A 834 9.35 22.47 -51.40
N GLN A 835 8.68 21.95 -52.44
CA GLN A 835 7.39 22.49 -52.91
C GLN A 835 6.15 21.84 -52.27
N ILE A 836 6.27 20.65 -51.68
CA ILE A 836 5.14 19.96 -51.00
C ILE A 836 5.04 20.39 -49.52
N LEU A 837 6.17 20.76 -48.90
CA LEU A 837 6.22 21.26 -47.53
C LEU A 837 5.66 22.69 -47.39
N ASP A 838 5.63 23.47 -48.47
CA ASP A 838 5.19 24.87 -48.45
C ASP A 838 3.68 25.04 -48.67
N PHE A 839 3.01 24.06 -49.31
CA PHE A 839 1.56 24.02 -49.48
C PHE A 839 0.83 23.63 -48.18
N ARG A 840 1.40 22.67 -47.42
CA ARG A 840 0.82 22.19 -46.14
C ARG A 840 0.93 23.20 -44.99
N ARG A 841 1.80 24.21 -45.13
CA ARG A 841 2.04 25.25 -44.13
C ARG A 841 1.04 26.43 -44.24
N ARG A 842 0.30 26.56 -45.35
CA ARG A 842 -0.59 27.72 -45.61
C ARG A 842 -2.09 27.47 -45.36
N HIS A 843 -2.53 26.22 -45.15
CA HIS A 843 -3.95 25.91 -44.88
C HIS A 843 -4.10 24.79 -43.83
N PRO A 844 -4.12 25.10 -42.52
CA PRO A 844 -4.21 24.09 -41.46
C PRO A 844 -5.64 23.67 -41.09
N ASN A 845 -6.69 24.40 -41.55
CA ASN A 845 -8.09 24.11 -41.22
C ASN A 845 -8.95 24.02 -42.49
N SER A 846 -9.16 22.81 -43.02
CA SER A 846 -10.29 22.52 -43.91
C SER A 846 -10.74 21.06 -43.74
N GLU A 847 -12.05 20.86 -43.67
CA GLU A 847 -12.78 19.61 -43.37
C GLU A 847 -12.72 18.55 -44.49
N LEU A 848 -11.54 18.25 -45.05
CA LEU A 848 -11.38 17.24 -46.11
C LEU A 848 -10.27 16.24 -45.81
N ASN A 849 -10.26 15.67 -44.61
CA ASN A 849 -9.35 14.56 -44.24
C ASN A 849 -10.10 13.29 -43.79
N GLN A 850 -11.33 13.09 -44.27
CA GLN A 850 -11.99 11.79 -44.25
C GLN A 850 -12.54 11.49 -45.65
N LEU A 851 -11.72 10.85 -46.48
CA LEU A 851 -12.11 9.80 -47.43
C LEU A 851 -10.86 9.28 -48.17
N SER A 852 -10.82 7.97 -48.27
CA SER A 852 -9.77 7.07 -48.77
C SER A 852 -9.32 7.32 -50.22
N ILE A 853 -8.01 7.20 -50.47
CA ILE A 853 -7.46 6.92 -51.82
C ILE A 853 -7.64 5.42 -52.09
N ILE A 854 -8.86 5.04 -52.50
CA ILE A 854 -9.08 3.93 -53.42
C ILE A 854 -9.61 4.56 -54.70
N GLN A 855 -9.03 4.15 -55.82
CA GLN A 855 -9.26 4.62 -57.20
C GLN A 855 -8.37 5.79 -57.65
N LEU A 856 -7.14 5.45 -58.06
CA LEU A 856 -6.58 5.86 -59.36
C LEU A 856 -5.24 5.13 -59.57
N THR A 857 -5.31 3.89 -60.06
CA THR A 857 -4.44 3.35 -61.13
C THR A 857 -4.69 1.86 -61.30
N THR A 858 -5.78 1.52 -61.99
CA THR A 858 -5.81 0.34 -62.85
C THR A 858 -6.51 0.77 -64.14
N LEU A 859 -5.73 1.03 -65.19
CA LEU A 859 -6.10 0.83 -66.60
C LEU A 859 -4.86 1.07 -67.46
N MET A 860 -4.25 -0.03 -67.88
CA MET A 860 -3.76 -0.30 -69.25
C MET A 860 -2.95 -1.61 -69.23
N THR A 861 -3.63 -2.74 -69.43
CA THR A 861 -3.34 -3.69 -70.53
C THR A 861 -4.45 -4.78 -70.59
N PRO A 862 -4.78 -5.34 -71.78
CA PRO A 862 -6.15 -5.78 -72.10
C PRO A 862 -6.35 -7.29 -72.38
N GLY A 863 -7.62 -7.73 -72.33
CA GLY A 863 -8.18 -8.91 -73.03
C GLY A 863 -8.78 -10.00 -72.11
N VAL A 864 -10.12 -10.08 -71.87
CA VAL A 864 -11.17 -10.84 -72.62
C VAL A 864 -11.16 -12.35 -72.26
N ILE A 865 -12.21 -13.12 -71.90
CA ILE A 865 -13.68 -13.06 -71.67
C ILE A 865 -14.09 -14.37 -70.91
N MET A 866 -15.31 -14.41 -70.32
CA MET A 866 -16.17 -15.53 -69.83
C MET A 866 -15.88 -16.10 -68.43
N ALA A 867 -16.71 -15.96 -67.38
CA ALA A 867 -18.17 -16.08 -67.14
C ALA A 867 -18.49 -17.40 -66.39
N ASN A 868 -18.94 -17.27 -65.13
CA ASN A 868 -20.05 -18.08 -64.61
C ASN A 868 -20.64 -17.47 -63.33
N SER A 869 -21.97 -17.47 -63.30
CA SER A 869 -22.88 -16.94 -62.28
C SER A 869 -23.95 -17.97 -61.95
N ALA A 870 -24.26 -18.16 -60.66
CA ALA A 870 -25.56 -18.57 -60.06
C ALA A 870 -25.34 -18.67 -58.53
N THR A 871 -25.89 -17.85 -57.61
CA THR A 871 -27.29 -17.65 -57.11
C THR A 871 -27.90 -18.94 -56.55
N LEU A 872 -28.19 -19.10 -55.24
CA LEU A 872 -29.35 -18.63 -54.42
C LEU A 872 -29.26 -19.31 -52.99
N PRO A 873 -30.18 -19.13 -52.00
CA PRO A 873 -30.68 -17.89 -51.35
C PRO A 873 -30.92 -18.00 -49.80
N ASP A 874 -31.29 -16.86 -49.21
CA ASP A 874 -32.20 -16.48 -48.09
C ASP A 874 -32.77 -17.49 -47.06
N GLU A 875 -32.90 -17.03 -45.80
CA GLU A 875 -34.22 -16.71 -45.18
C GLU A 875 -34.11 -16.04 -43.78
N ASN A 876 -34.96 -15.04 -43.54
CA ASN A 876 -35.25 -14.37 -42.26
C ASN A 876 -36.65 -14.79 -41.80
N SER A 877 -36.86 -15.01 -40.49
CA SER A 877 -38.16 -15.28 -39.88
C SER A 877 -38.50 -14.30 -38.75
N VAL A 878 -39.80 -14.23 -38.46
CA VAL A 878 -40.59 -13.11 -37.93
C VAL A 878 -41.34 -13.56 -36.66
N LEU A 879 -41.43 -12.65 -35.66
CA LEU A 879 -42.43 -12.47 -34.57
C LEU A 879 -42.83 -13.62 -33.61
N GLY A 880 -42.88 -13.26 -32.31
CA GLY A 880 -44.16 -13.23 -31.56
C GLY A 880 -44.43 -14.27 -30.47
N ASN A 881 -44.33 -13.81 -29.21
CA ASN A 881 -45.22 -13.99 -28.06
C ASN A 881 -45.70 -15.36 -27.49
N ASP A 882 -45.68 -15.36 -26.14
CA ASP A 882 -46.63 -15.88 -25.16
C ASP A 882 -46.60 -17.36 -24.66
N GLU A 883 -46.34 -17.41 -23.34
CA GLU A 883 -46.99 -18.15 -22.26
C GLU A 883 -46.88 -19.68 -22.06
N ALA A 884 -46.78 -19.99 -20.75
CA ALA A 884 -47.20 -21.18 -20.02
C ALA A 884 -46.30 -22.44 -20.03
N GLY A 885 -45.49 -22.55 -18.98
CA GLY A 885 -45.87 -23.40 -17.84
C GLY A 885 -45.51 -24.90 -17.86
N ILE A 886 -45.06 -25.34 -16.68
CA ILE A 886 -45.16 -26.67 -16.07
C ILE A 886 -43.89 -27.55 -16.15
N GLU A 887 -43.20 -27.54 -15.01
CA GLU A 887 -42.28 -28.54 -14.43
C GLU A 887 -42.92 -29.95 -14.37
N PRO A 888 -42.10 -31.02 -14.36
CA PRO A 888 -41.37 -31.43 -13.16
C PRO A 888 -39.87 -31.74 -13.35
#